data_AF-A0A933NGF6-F1
#
_entry.id   AF-A0A933NGF6-F1
#
_cell.length_a   1.000
_cell.length_b   1.000
_cell.length_c   1.000
_cell.angle_alpha   90.00
_cell.angle_beta   90.00
_cell.angle_gamma   90.00
#
_symmetry.space_group_name_H-M   'P 1'
#
loop_
_entity.id
_entity.type
_entity.pdbx_description
1 polymer ?
#
loop_
_entity_poly.entity_id
_entity_poly.type
_entity_poly.pdbx_seq_one_letter_code
_entity_poly.pdbx_strand_id
1 'polypeptide(L)'
;MFRDTSRWWGWGDPAAPSLLAERPDLASYLGDRLRLEGAAGLAVPEIGQIELPGSRLDEAVRQALQRVLGPDGLDLSHEGRLRHCAGKSYVDLVRLRKGTVAAAPDAVAHPTTTDQVAALLALAAHHDLAVVPFGGGTSVVGGVAPIDPVARRPVLTIDLRSLDRVVEVDPVSRTATVEAGILGPALEASLESHGLTVGHFPQSFEFSTLGGWIATRSAGQCSTGYGRADERVLSLDVAVPGRRIETAPPVPAAVGPSICRLLVGSEGVLGVITSARLALLPVPEERCLSSFFFGSWAEGLDALRELMRSGPVPTMVRLSDPEETRTLVAGAHRPRDFLEATKRRLGLWLLKRSARDRSSPCLMIVDFEGTRREARAARSRAVSMLKGRALLAAGESPARTWLNERFRHPYLRDDLLGRGVLVETLETATTWTQLPDLYQGVRDRLERAFAEADVPGLVFCHLSHAYTEGASLYFSILARAVPGQEIQQWRALKQAATEEIVARQAALSHHHGVGVDHAPWLERQIGAEGMSLLRALKRELDPRAILNPGKLLPEGGVGLSLPDRAGTAAQGPDPEAPPALSSATRQAHLERAVADGVDVLIIGGGINGVCVARDAAMRGLSVLVVEQAQFASGTSSRSSKLIHGGLRYLEHLELGLVFESLTERDRLLSLAPNLVRPVGFLIPVYEGDKHSLWEVDAGLWIYDLMSLFRMVKRHNRMNADAVTAQMPGLRAQGLKGGVIYDDATTDDACLTMAILRSAVTHGALAVNRARVVALGEERSRIATARIEDTLTGEIHMIRARAVVNTAGPWVDAVRRLARPDAQPLLRPTKGAHAVFSGERVPLSRAVVMVGRGDGRAIFMLPWLGYTLLGTTDTDFTGDPSEATATHEDLVYLLETANYFFPDLSLTPADVIGRFAGLRPLVADESSDVPSDISRRYSLTQDAPGLFTLTGGKLTTARRMAEDTLDLVLKSARIKAPRRCWTARESLLASVPFDALVDELKAAAPISPESARFLAMCYGSDARHVVRLMVENPPLAERIVPGHPHLRAQVVFGLRHELLATPGDFLDHYGKGGLGVTPGAAECVARVMAENR
;
A
#
# COMPACT_ATOMS: atom_id res chain seq x y z
N MET A 1 37.40 -16.86 26.71
CA MET A 1 36.24 -16.04 26.33
C MET A 1 36.72 -14.90 25.41
N PHE A 2 36.15 -14.79 24.21
CA PHE A 2 36.42 -13.68 23.29
C PHE A 2 36.01 -12.36 23.98
N ARG A 3 36.92 -11.38 24.05
CA ARG A 3 36.58 -10.04 24.58
C ARG A 3 36.32 -9.11 23.40
N ASP A 4 35.05 -8.81 23.17
CA ASP A 4 34.64 -7.79 22.21
C ASP A 4 35.06 -6.41 22.70
N THR A 5 36.10 -5.84 22.09
CA THR A 5 36.64 -4.52 22.41
C THR A 5 35.96 -3.39 21.64
N SER A 6 34.97 -3.69 20.79
CA SER A 6 34.27 -2.66 20.00
C SER A 6 33.41 -1.74 20.88
N ARG A 7 33.00 -0.60 20.31
CA ARG A 7 32.05 0.34 20.93
C ARG A 7 30.72 -0.37 21.17
N TRP A 8 30.40 -0.58 22.45
CA TRP A 8 29.10 -1.13 22.83
C TRP A 8 27.96 -0.15 22.46
N TRP A 9 28.21 1.16 22.50
CA TRP A 9 27.27 2.25 22.18
C TRP A 9 27.25 2.68 20.69
N GLY A 10 28.05 2.03 19.84
CA GLY A 10 28.36 2.50 18.49
C GLY A 10 29.02 1.44 17.60
N TRP A 11 29.85 1.88 16.67
CA TRP A 11 30.54 1.08 15.67
C TRP A 11 32.06 1.07 15.89
N GLY A 12 32.64 -0.14 15.81
CA GLY A 12 34.08 -0.32 15.66
C GLY A 12 34.91 0.04 16.89
N ASP A 13 36.17 0.43 16.68
CA ASP A 13 37.14 0.65 17.76
C ASP A 13 36.80 1.89 18.62
N PRO A 14 36.69 1.78 19.95
CA PRO A 14 36.57 2.92 20.86
C PRO A 14 37.64 4.00 20.67
N ALA A 15 38.87 3.60 20.32
CA ALA A 15 40.00 4.51 20.11
C ALA A 15 39.98 5.26 18.77
N ALA A 16 39.08 4.89 17.84
CA ALA A 16 39.01 5.54 16.54
C ALA A 16 38.66 7.04 16.66
N PRO A 17 39.36 7.95 15.95
CA PRO A 17 39.10 9.38 16.01
C PRO A 17 37.74 9.75 15.38
N SER A 18 37.17 10.89 15.81
CA SER A 18 35.97 11.44 15.19
C SER A 18 36.25 11.88 13.74
N LEU A 19 35.46 11.35 12.81
CA LEU A 19 35.53 11.71 11.39
C LEU A 19 35.06 13.15 11.13
N LEU A 20 34.09 13.66 11.90
CA LEU A 20 33.70 15.05 11.79
C LEU A 20 34.80 16.00 12.28
N ALA A 21 35.61 15.59 13.27
CA ALA A 21 36.78 16.37 13.70
C ALA A 21 37.89 16.36 12.63
N GLU A 22 38.11 15.23 11.95
CA GLU A 22 39.04 15.14 10.82
C GLU A 22 38.57 15.93 9.57
N ARG A 23 37.26 16.24 9.47
CA ARG A 23 36.63 16.89 8.31
C ARG A 23 35.77 18.09 8.73
N PRO A 24 36.40 19.21 9.15
CA PRO A 24 35.67 20.40 9.61
C PRO A 24 34.80 21.02 8.50
N ASP A 25 35.23 20.96 7.24
CA ASP A 25 34.46 21.45 6.10
C ASP A 25 33.15 20.65 5.91
N LEU A 26 33.19 19.32 6.10
CA LEU A 26 32.00 18.46 6.06
C LEU A 26 31.09 18.71 7.26
N ALA A 27 31.67 18.86 8.45
CA ALA A 27 30.93 19.16 9.67
C ALA A 27 30.17 20.50 9.55
N SER A 28 30.83 21.52 9.00
CA SER A 28 30.22 22.83 8.73
C SER A 28 29.10 22.71 7.69
N TYR A 29 29.37 22.05 6.55
CA TYR A 29 28.38 21.86 5.49
C TYR A 29 27.10 21.14 5.98
N LEU A 30 27.26 20.05 6.74
CA LEU A 30 26.12 19.34 7.32
C LEU A 30 25.43 20.15 8.43
N GLY A 31 26.19 20.90 9.23
CA GLY A 31 25.67 21.80 10.25
C GLY A 31 24.72 22.84 9.68
N ASP A 32 25.12 23.49 8.58
CA ASP A 32 24.31 24.48 7.87
C ASP A 32 23.07 23.85 7.23
N ARG A 33 23.25 22.74 6.50
CA ARG A 33 22.15 22.09 5.75
C ARG A 33 21.10 21.46 6.66
N LEU A 34 21.51 20.90 7.80
CA LEU A 34 20.61 20.29 8.79
C LEU A 34 20.24 21.25 9.92
N ARG A 35 20.71 22.51 9.89
CA ARG A 35 20.45 23.54 10.91
C ARG A 35 20.72 23.02 12.32
N LEU A 36 21.93 22.53 12.56
CA LEU A 36 22.31 21.87 13.82
C LEU A 36 22.68 22.84 14.95
N GLU A 37 22.58 24.14 14.73
CA GLU A 37 22.80 25.14 15.78
C GLU A 37 21.79 24.94 16.92
N GLY A 38 22.29 24.74 18.14
CA GLY A 38 21.48 24.43 19.32
C GLY A 38 20.84 23.03 19.33
N ALA A 39 21.23 22.11 18.43
CA ALA A 39 20.74 20.73 18.47
C ALA A 39 21.32 19.96 19.67
N ALA A 40 20.47 19.22 20.39
CA ALA A 40 20.89 18.35 21.48
C ALA A 40 21.34 16.99 20.92
N GLY A 41 22.61 16.65 21.14
CA GLY A 41 23.17 15.36 20.77
C GLY A 41 22.87 14.25 21.77
N LEU A 42 22.98 13.00 21.32
CA LEU A 42 22.90 11.83 22.20
C LEU A 42 24.28 11.54 22.81
N ALA A 43 24.43 11.89 24.08
CA ALA A 43 25.62 11.56 24.87
C ALA A 43 25.80 10.03 24.98
N VAL A 44 27.02 9.61 25.30
CA VAL A 44 27.34 8.21 25.58
C VAL A 44 27.40 8.05 27.10
N PRO A 45 26.46 7.31 27.72
CA PRO A 45 26.51 7.05 29.15
C PRO A 45 27.64 6.07 29.47
N GLU A 46 28.06 6.00 30.73
CA GLU A 46 28.98 4.94 31.18
C GLU A 46 28.24 3.59 31.28
N ILE A 47 28.94 2.46 31.06
CA ILE A 47 28.31 1.12 31.11
C ILE A 47 27.56 0.89 32.42
N GLY A 48 28.14 1.32 33.55
CA GLY A 48 27.54 1.15 34.88
C GLY A 48 26.30 2.01 35.14
N GLN A 49 26.03 3.02 34.30
CA GLN A 49 24.85 3.88 34.40
C GLN A 49 23.64 3.32 33.64
N ILE A 50 23.84 2.29 32.82
CA ILE A 50 22.74 1.64 32.10
C ILE A 50 22.15 0.57 32.99
N GLU A 51 20.88 0.70 33.31
CA GLU A 51 20.13 -0.31 34.03
C GLU A 51 19.70 -1.42 33.08
N LEU A 52 20.04 -2.67 33.41
CA LEU A 52 19.53 -3.86 32.73
C LEU A 52 18.59 -4.60 33.69
N PRO A 53 17.51 -5.23 33.18
CA PRO A 53 16.73 -6.17 33.97
C PRO A 53 17.63 -7.24 34.61
N GLY A 54 17.32 -7.68 35.82
CA GLY A 54 18.02 -8.82 36.45
C GLY A 54 17.85 -10.10 35.62
N SER A 55 18.85 -10.99 35.66
CA SER A 55 18.72 -12.32 35.04
C SER A 55 17.64 -13.13 35.75
N ARG A 56 16.75 -13.73 34.95
CA ARG A 56 15.60 -14.53 35.40
C ARG A 56 15.87 -16.03 35.36
N LEU A 57 17.09 -16.44 34.99
CA LEU A 57 17.47 -17.85 35.00
C LEU A 57 17.58 -18.35 36.45
N ASP A 58 16.89 -19.44 36.76
CA ASP A 58 17.08 -20.11 38.03
C ASP A 58 18.47 -20.78 38.11
N GLU A 59 18.85 -21.22 39.30
CA GLU A 59 20.16 -21.83 39.54
C GLU A 59 20.31 -23.19 38.85
N ALA A 60 19.23 -23.97 38.75
CA ALA A 60 19.27 -25.29 38.14
C ALA A 60 19.51 -25.22 36.62
N VAL A 61 18.86 -24.27 35.95
CA VAL A 61 19.05 -23.96 34.53
C VAL A 61 20.47 -23.44 34.30
N ARG A 62 20.97 -22.53 35.15
CA ARG A 62 22.37 -22.05 35.05
C ARG A 62 23.37 -23.21 35.13
N GLN A 63 23.21 -24.10 36.10
CA GLN A 63 24.06 -25.29 36.24
C GLN A 63 23.92 -26.26 35.05
N ALA A 64 22.73 -26.41 34.47
CA ALA A 64 22.53 -27.23 33.27
C ALA A 64 23.27 -26.66 32.05
N LEU A 65 23.14 -25.35 31.81
CA LEU A 65 23.84 -24.65 30.73
C LEU A 65 25.37 -24.74 30.91
N GLN A 66 25.85 -24.53 32.13
CA GLN A 66 27.28 -24.55 32.44
C GLN A 66 27.89 -25.96 32.34
N ARG A 67 27.12 -27.03 32.60
CA ARG A 67 27.56 -28.41 32.35
C ARG A 67 27.82 -28.70 30.86
N VAL A 68 27.07 -28.08 29.95
CA VAL A 68 27.27 -28.22 28.50
C VAL A 68 28.49 -27.41 28.03
N LEU A 69 28.63 -26.19 28.55
CA LEU A 69 29.59 -25.20 28.07
C LEU A 69 30.97 -25.27 28.77
N GLY A 70 31.03 -25.82 29.97
CA GLY A 70 32.18 -25.70 30.87
C GLY A 70 32.13 -24.43 31.74
N PRO A 71 33.07 -24.27 32.68
CA PRO A 71 33.01 -23.23 33.71
C PRO A 71 33.02 -21.80 33.16
N ASP A 72 33.72 -21.53 32.06
CA ASP A 72 33.88 -20.18 31.50
C ASP A 72 32.97 -19.90 30.28
N GLY A 73 32.02 -20.79 29.97
CA GLY A 73 31.25 -20.68 28.73
C GLY A 73 29.91 -19.94 28.87
N LEU A 74 29.49 -19.58 30.09
CA LEU A 74 28.25 -18.84 30.36
C LEU A 74 28.57 -17.49 31.02
N ASP A 75 28.23 -16.39 30.35
CA ASP A 75 28.41 -15.02 30.84
C ASP A 75 27.09 -14.45 31.39
N LEU A 76 27.12 -14.08 32.67
CA LEU A 76 26.02 -13.42 33.39
C LEU A 76 26.35 -11.95 33.73
N SER A 77 27.53 -11.47 33.33
CA SER A 77 28.00 -10.13 33.66
C SER A 77 27.13 -9.05 33.01
N HIS A 78 27.03 -7.90 33.68
CA HIS A 78 26.31 -6.74 33.16
C HIS A 78 26.82 -6.32 31.78
N GLU A 79 28.15 -6.25 31.61
CA GLU A 79 28.78 -5.87 30.35
C GLU A 79 28.55 -6.90 29.25
N GLY A 80 28.69 -8.20 29.55
CA GLY A 80 28.40 -9.28 28.62
C GLY A 80 26.99 -9.20 28.08
N ARG A 81 26.00 -9.05 28.97
CA ARG A 81 24.59 -8.93 28.59
C ARG A 81 24.30 -7.65 27.81
N LEU A 82 24.91 -6.51 28.19
CA LEU A 82 24.76 -5.23 27.50
C LEU A 82 25.27 -5.29 26.06
N ARG A 83 26.43 -5.90 25.82
CA ARG A 83 27.04 -6.01 24.48
C ARG A 83 26.24 -6.91 23.52
N HIS A 84 25.32 -7.71 24.06
CA HIS A 84 24.50 -8.66 23.30
C HIS A 84 23.01 -8.31 23.31
N CYS A 85 22.60 -7.14 23.82
CA CYS A 85 21.19 -6.76 23.88
C CYS A 85 20.68 -6.01 22.63
N ALA A 86 21.56 -5.66 21.70
CA ALA A 86 21.25 -4.73 20.63
C ALA A 86 22.11 -4.96 19.37
N GLY A 87 21.56 -4.61 18.21
CA GLY A 87 22.30 -4.53 16.94
C GLY A 87 22.97 -3.17 16.75
N LYS A 88 23.06 -2.74 15.49
CA LYS A 88 23.60 -1.44 15.06
C LYS A 88 22.57 -0.61 14.27
N SER A 89 21.27 -0.91 14.42
CA SER A 89 20.18 -0.09 13.88
C SER A 89 20.13 1.29 14.56
N TYR A 90 19.45 2.27 13.96
CA TYR A 90 19.27 3.58 14.59
C TYR A 90 18.54 3.45 15.94
N VAL A 91 17.47 2.64 16.00
CA VAL A 91 16.67 2.41 17.21
C VAL A 91 17.50 1.81 18.34
N ASP A 92 18.33 0.82 18.01
CA ASP A 92 19.21 0.15 18.98
C ASP A 92 20.20 1.16 19.60
N LEU A 93 20.86 1.96 18.76
CA LEU A 93 21.86 2.92 19.22
C LEU A 93 21.26 4.06 20.02
N VAL A 94 20.06 4.53 19.67
CA VAL A 94 19.33 5.53 20.46
C VAL A 94 18.99 4.99 21.84
N ARG A 95 18.49 3.75 21.94
CA ARG A 95 18.16 3.10 23.23
C ARG A 95 19.40 2.97 24.12
N LEU A 96 20.51 2.48 23.57
CA LEU A 96 21.77 2.35 24.29
C LEU A 96 22.28 3.70 24.81
N ARG A 97 22.27 4.74 23.97
CA ARG A 97 22.74 6.09 24.34
C ARG A 97 21.83 6.81 25.33
N LYS A 98 20.55 6.47 25.37
CA LYS A 98 19.61 6.96 26.39
C LYS A 98 19.61 6.14 27.68
N GLY A 99 20.31 5.01 27.72
CA GLY A 99 20.25 4.06 28.83
C GLY A 99 18.90 3.36 28.99
N THR A 100 18.02 3.41 27.99
CA THR A 100 16.68 2.82 28.04
C THR A 100 16.68 1.43 27.38
N VAL A 101 17.16 0.41 28.11
CA VAL A 101 17.21 -0.99 27.63
C VAL A 101 16.10 -1.80 28.31
N ALA A 102 14.93 -1.86 27.68
CA ALA A 102 13.75 -2.55 28.25
C ALA A 102 13.87 -4.08 28.24
N ALA A 103 14.66 -4.65 27.32
CA ALA A 103 14.89 -6.09 27.20
C ALA A 103 16.38 -6.36 26.96
N ALA A 104 16.91 -7.35 27.68
CA ALA A 104 18.30 -7.79 27.60
C ALA A 104 18.36 -9.32 27.71
N PRO A 105 19.40 -9.99 27.19
CA PRO A 105 19.60 -11.40 27.45
C PRO A 105 19.74 -11.65 28.95
N ASP A 106 19.24 -12.78 29.43
CA ASP A 106 19.41 -13.23 30.82
C ASP A 106 20.79 -13.89 31.02
N ALA A 107 21.35 -14.48 29.97
CA ALA A 107 22.74 -14.94 29.89
C ALA A 107 23.24 -14.97 28.44
N VAL A 108 24.56 -14.99 28.27
CA VAL A 108 25.22 -15.20 26.99
C VAL A 108 26.03 -16.50 27.05
N ALA A 109 25.79 -17.41 26.12
CA ALA A 109 26.50 -18.68 25.98
C ALA A 109 27.55 -18.59 24.86
N HIS A 110 28.74 -19.13 25.10
CA HIS A 110 29.86 -19.15 24.17
C HIS A 110 30.26 -20.61 23.83
N PRO A 111 29.47 -21.31 22.98
CA PRO A 111 29.80 -22.67 22.56
C PRO A 111 31.02 -22.70 21.63
N THR A 112 31.79 -23.78 21.69
CA THR A 112 32.99 -24.02 20.87
C THR A 112 32.82 -25.20 19.90
N THR A 113 31.66 -25.88 19.92
CA THR A 113 31.32 -26.96 18.98
C THR A 113 29.86 -26.91 18.54
N THR A 114 29.56 -27.47 17.37
CA THR A 114 28.16 -27.65 16.89
C THR A 114 27.32 -28.44 17.90
N ASP A 115 27.88 -29.47 18.53
CA ASP A 115 27.16 -30.31 19.49
C ASP A 115 26.75 -29.52 20.74
N GLN A 116 27.60 -28.60 21.22
CA GLN A 116 27.22 -27.70 22.31
C GLN A 116 26.05 -26.80 21.91
N VAL A 117 26.05 -26.26 20.68
CA VAL A 117 24.92 -25.45 20.19
C VAL A 117 23.62 -26.28 20.19
N ALA A 118 23.64 -27.49 19.62
CA ALA A 118 22.46 -28.37 19.59
C ALA A 118 21.96 -28.74 21.00
N ALA A 119 22.89 -29.02 21.93
CA ALA A 119 22.56 -29.30 23.32
C ALA A 119 21.95 -28.08 24.05
N LEU A 120 22.48 -26.88 23.81
CA LEU A 120 21.90 -25.63 24.33
C LEU A 120 20.48 -25.40 23.82
N LEU A 121 20.22 -25.64 22.54
CA LEU A 121 18.88 -25.53 21.95
C LEU A 121 17.91 -26.55 22.55
N ALA A 122 18.36 -27.77 22.81
CA ALA A 122 17.56 -28.80 23.48
C ALA A 122 17.20 -28.39 24.92
N LEU A 123 18.16 -27.87 25.69
CA LEU A 123 17.93 -27.34 27.04
C LEU A 123 16.99 -26.13 27.02
N ALA A 124 17.18 -25.21 26.09
CA ALA A 124 16.31 -24.05 25.92
C ALA A 124 14.87 -24.48 25.63
N ALA A 125 14.66 -25.48 24.76
CA ALA A 125 13.32 -26.00 24.47
C ALA A 125 12.70 -26.72 25.67
N HIS A 126 13.51 -27.39 26.49
CA HIS A 126 13.05 -28.07 27.71
C HIS A 126 12.63 -27.08 28.81
N HIS A 127 13.38 -25.98 28.97
CA HIS A 127 13.17 -24.97 30.00
C HIS A 127 12.40 -23.72 29.50
N ASP A 128 11.85 -23.75 28.29
CA ASP A 128 11.13 -22.65 27.63
C ASP A 128 11.91 -21.31 27.62
N LEU A 129 13.20 -21.39 27.26
CA LEU A 129 14.06 -20.23 27.07
C LEU A 129 13.99 -19.76 25.62
N ALA A 130 13.80 -18.46 25.41
CA ALA A 130 13.97 -17.88 24.08
C ALA A 130 15.48 -17.82 23.74
N VAL A 131 15.83 -18.14 22.50
CA VAL A 131 17.22 -18.17 22.03
C VAL A 131 17.43 -17.11 20.97
N VAL A 132 18.48 -16.29 21.12
CA VAL A 132 18.92 -15.35 20.09
C VAL A 132 20.31 -15.76 19.60
N PRO A 133 20.46 -16.20 18.34
CA PRO A 133 21.76 -16.45 17.75
C PRO A 133 22.49 -15.12 17.51
N PHE A 134 23.76 -15.06 17.89
CA PHE A 134 24.55 -13.85 17.81
C PHE A 134 25.91 -14.14 17.18
N GLY A 135 26.33 -13.29 16.26
CA GLY A 135 27.67 -13.32 15.67
C GLY A 135 28.37 -11.99 15.92
N GLY A 136 28.41 -11.15 14.89
CA GLY A 136 29.01 -9.83 14.97
C GLY A 136 28.19 -8.73 15.65
N GLY A 137 26.91 -8.99 15.94
CA GLY A 137 25.99 -7.96 16.44
C GLY A 137 25.72 -6.81 15.46
N THR A 138 26.01 -6.98 14.16
CA THR A 138 25.98 -5.90 13.15
C THR A 138 24.61 -5.71 12.47
N SER A 139 23.54 -6.36 12.96
CA SER A 139 22.21 -6.24 12.35
C SER A 139 21.69 -4.80 12.42
N VAL A 140 21.09 -4.32 11.34
CA VAL A 140 20.51 -2.96 11.24
C VAL A 140 18.98 -2.98 11.18
N VAL A 141 18.35 -4.14 11.41
CA VAL A 141 16.89 -4.35 11.31
C VAL A 141 16.29 -4.95 12.60
N GLY A 142 16.98 -4.78 13.74
CA GLY A 142 16.56 -5.35 15.02
C GLY A 142 16.71 -6.88 15.11
N GLY A 143 17.54 -7.50 14.26
CA GLY A 143 17.62 -8.96 14.11
C GLY A 143 18.21 -9.70 15.32
N VAL A 144 18.95 -9.00 16.20
CA VAL A 144 19.62 -9.60 17.38
C VAL A 144 19.14 -9.02 18.71
N ALA A 145 18.29 -8.00 18.71
CA ALA A 145 17.76 -7.42 19.94
C ALA A 145 16.64 -8.32 20.50
N PRO A 146 16.60 -8.62 21.81
CA PRO A 146 15.42 -9.24 22.43
C PRO A 146 14.17 -8.34 22.30
N ILE A 147 12.97 -8.93 22.18
CA ILE A 147 11.71 -8.19 21.93
C ILE A 147 10.68 -8.43 23.05
N ASP A 148 9.99 -7.37 23.46
CA ASP A 148 9.25 -7.24 24.74
C ASP A 148 8.03 -8.17 24.95
N PRO A 149 7.20 -8.55 23.94
CA PRO A 149 6.12 -9.51 24.22
C PRO A 149 6.60 -10.96 24.34
N VAL A 150 7.82 -11.25 23.87
CA VAL A 150 8.53 -12.53 24.09
C VAL A 150 9.29 -12.50 25.43
N ALA A 151 9.55 -11.32 25.99
CA ALA A 151 10.25 -11.13 27.26
C ALA A 151 9.45 -11.60 28.50
N ARG A 152 8.44 -12.45 28.35
CA ARG A 152 7.94 -13.31 29.44
C ARG A 152 8.85 -14.52 29.71
N ARG A 153 9.61 -14.95 28.71
CA ARG A 153 10.58 -16.05 28.80
C ARG A 153 11.98 -15.52 29.09
N PRO A 154 12.80 -16.21 29.90
CA PRO A 154 14.22 -15.90 29.97
C PRO A 154 14.88 -16.08 28.59
N VAL A 155 15.80 -15.19 28.24
CA VAL A 155 16.46 -15.11 26.94
C VAL A 155 17.91 -15.56 27.07
N LEU A 156 18.28 -16.61 26.34
CA LEU A 156 19.65 -17.06 26.17
C LEU A 156 20.19 -16.55 24.82
N THR A 157 21.21 -15.70 24.85
CA THR A 157 21.94 -15.38 23.61
C THR A 157 23.03 -16.42 23.38
N ILE A 158 23.13 -16.97 22.18
CA ILE A 158 24.21 -17.89 21.78
C ILE A 158 25.19 -17.12 20.90
N ASP A 159 26.34 -16.73 21.46
CA ASP A 159 27.41 -16.06 20.75
C ASP A 159 28.31 -17.09 20.04
N LEU A 160 28.21 -17.11 18.72
CA LEU A 160 28.90 -18.06 17.86
C LEU A 160 30.36 -17.70 17.61
N ARG A 161 30.88 -16.56 18.07
CA ARG A 161 32.25 -16.11 17.75
C ARG A 161 33.37 -17.02 18.24
N SER A 162 33.07 -18.02 19.07
CA SER A 162 34.03 -19.08 19.45
C SER A 162 34.08 -20.27 18.46
N LEU A 163 33.20 -20.28 17.46
CA LEU A 163 33.22 -21.16 16.29
C LEU A 163 33.85 -20.40 15.12
N ASP A 164 35.15 -20.12 15.17
CA ASP A 164 35.85 -19.18 14.30
C ASP A 164 36.92 -19.80 13.39
N ARG A 165 36.90 -21.12 13.18
CA ARG A 165 37.93 -21.82 12.40
C ARG A 165 37.56 -22.03 10.94
N VAL A 166 38.57 -21.95 10.07
CA VAL A 166 38.55 -22.61 8.76
C VAL A 166 38.97 -24.07 8.99
N VAL A 167 38.02 -24.98 8.89
CA VAL A 167 38.20 -26.40 9.23
C VAL A 167 38.96 -27.14 8.14
N GLU A 168 38.64 -26.86 6.88
CA GLU A 168 39.19 -27.54 5.72
C GLU A 168 39.25 -26.56 4.54
N VAL A 169 40.32 -26.61 3.75
CA VAL A 169 40.43 -25.93 2.46
C VAL A 169 40.82 -26.96 1.39
N ASP A 170 40.00 -27.07 0.36
CA ASP A 170 40.28 -27.83 -0.85
C ASP A 170 40.63 -26.85 -1.98
N PRO A 171 41.93 -26.62 -2.27
CA PRO A 171 42.35 -25.68 -3.30
C PRO A 171 42.11 -26.20 -4.72
N VAL A 172 41.96 -27.52 -4.91
CA VAL A 172 41.69 -28.12 -6.21
C VAL A 172 40.25 -27.83 -6.62
N SER A 173 39.30 -28.15 -5.73
CA SER A 173 37.88 -27.87 -5.97
C SER A 173 37.50 -26.42 -5.66
N ARG A 174 38.41 -25.65 -5.05
CA ARG A 174 38.20 -24.29 -4.54
C ARG A 174 37.00 -24.22 -3.61
N THR A 175 37.03 -25.05 -2.57
CA THR A 175 36.01 -25.03 -1.52
C THR A 175 36.65 -24.94 -0.14
N ALA A 176 35.94 -24.40 0.84
CA ALA A 176 36.36 -24.47 2.24
C ALA A 176 35.18 -24.75 3.16
N THR A 177 35.42 -25.54 4.21
CA THR A 177 34.47 -25.73 5.32
C THR A 177 34.88 -24.78 6.43
N VAL A 178 33.95 -23.91 6.85
CA VAL A 178 34.24 -22.78 7.73
C VAL A 178 33.18 -22.69 8.82
N GLU A 179 33.61 -22.51 10.06
CA GLU A 179 32.72 -22.30 11.19
C GLU A 179 32.06 -20.91 11.13
N ALA A 180 30.80 -20.82 11.57
CA ALA A 180 29.92 -19.69 11.31
C ALA A 180 30.27 -18.40 12.10
N GLY A 181 31.07 -18.51 13.16
CA GLY A 181 31.48 -17.41 14.01
C GLY A 181 32.68 -16.61 13.51
N ILE A 182 33.38 -17.08 12.47
CA ILE A 182 34.58 -16.42 11.97
C ILE A 182 34.23 -15.01 11.44
N LEU A 183 35.06 -14.03 11.80
CA LEU A 183 34.95 -12.66 11.30
C LEU A 183 35.55 -12.54 9.90
N GLY A 184 35.05 -11.59 9.11
CA GLY A 184 35.49 -11.37 7.73
C GLY A 184 37.02 -11.29 7.54
N PRO A 185 37.75 -10.44 8.30
CA PRO A 185 39.21 -10.34 8.18
C PRO A 185 39.94 -11.66 8.48
N ALA A 186 39.49 -12.40 9.49
CA ALA A 186 40.10 -13.67 9.86
C ALA A 186 39.87 -14.74 8.79
N LEU A 187 38.66 -14.77 8.22
CA LEU A 187 38.31 -15.67 7.11
C LEU A 187 39.16 -15.40 5.88
N GLU A 188 39.20 -14.15 5.41
CA GLU A 188 39.97 -13.82 4.20
C GLU A 188 41.48 -14.04 4.42
N ALA A 189 42.03 -13.66 5.57
CA ALA A 189 43.44 -13.91 5.89
C ALA A 189 43.80 -15.41 5.89
N SER A 190 42.90 -16.27 6.38
CA SER A 190 43.11 -17.73 6.38
C SER A 190 43.04 -18.36 4.99
N LEU A 191 42.28 -17.77 4.06
CA LEU A 191 42.14 -18.27 2.69
C LEU A 191 43.25 -17.71 1.78
N GLU A 192 43.71 -16.49 2.04
CA GLU A 192 44.76 -15.83 1.27
C GLU A 192 46.08 -16.62 1.30
N SER A 193 46.38 -17.31 2.40
CA SER A 193 47.55 -18.21 2.48
C SER A 193 47.49 -19.38 1.49
N HIS A 194 46.31 -19.69 0.95
CA HIS A 194 46.05 -20.70 -0.08
C HIS A 194 45.87 -20.07 -1.47
N GLY A 195 46.07 -18.75 -1.61
CA GLY A 195 45.82 -18.02 -2.85
C GLY A 195 44.33 -17.91 -3.21
N LEU A 196 43.43 -18.06 -2.23
CA LEU A 196 41.98 -18.08 -2.42
C LEU A 196 41.30 -16.98 -1.59
N THR A 197 40.08 -16.62 -2.00
CA THR A 197 39.23 -15.62 -1.35
C THR A 197 37.76 -16.02 -1.48
N VAL A 198 36.91 -15.61 -0.53
CA VAL A 198 35.46 -15.67 -0.73
C VAL A 198 35.02 -14.51 -1.63
N GLY A 199 35.70 -13.36 -1.52
CA GLY A 199 35.39 -12.15 -2.28
C GLY A 199 34.22 -11.36 -1.69
N HIS A 200 33.85 -11.62 -0.44
CA HIS A 200 32.66 -11.04 0.20
C HIS A 200 33.04 -9.95 1.22
N PHE A 201 32.96 -8.69 0.78
CA PHE A 201 33.37 -7.52 1.57
C PHE A 201 32.16 -6.61 1.87
N PRO A 202 31.24 -6.98 2.78
CA PRO A 202 30.14 -6.09 3.18
C PRO A 202 30.70 -4.87 3.91
N GLN A 203 29.92 -3.79 4.04
CA GLN A 203 30.38 -2.62 4.81
C GLN A 203 30.70 -2.97 6.27
N SER A 204 30.07 -4.02 6.80
CA SER A 204 30.30 -4.57 8.13
C SER A 204 31.46 -5.58 8.21
N PHE A 205 32.27 -5.75 7.15
CA PHE A 205 33.27 -6.81 7.01
C PHE A 205 34.10 -7.06 8.27
N GLU A 206 34.64 -6.00 8.88
CA GLU A 206 35.51 -6.07 10.05
C GLU A 206 34.88 -6.69 11.30
N PHE A 207 33.55 -6.61 11.43
CA PHE A 207 32.83 -6.97 12.65
C PHE A 207 31.69 -7.97 12.42
N SER A 208 31.41 -8.36 11.18
CA SER A 208 30.36 -9.33 10.86
C SER A 208 30.92 -10.72 10.60
N THR A 209 30.13 -11.74 10.90
CA THR A 209 30.54 -13.15 10.82
C THR A 209 29.92 -13.86 9.62
N LEU A 210 30.54 -14.96 9.19
CA LEU A 210 30.04 -15.80 8.11
C LEU A 210 28.58 -16.26 8.33
N GLY A 211 28.25 -16.74 9.52
CA GLY A 211 26.90 -17.16 9.88
C GLY A 211 25.88 -16.03 9.75
N GLY A 212 26.27 -14.81 10.15
CA GLY A 212 25.45 -13.62 9.99
C GLY A 212 25.22 -13.29 8.51
N TRP A 213 26.25 -13.41 7.67
CA TRP A 213 26.14 -13.18 6.23
C TRP A 213 25.13 -14.11 5.56
N ILE A 214 25.16 -15.38 5.93
CA ILE A 214 24.28 -16.42 5.40
C ILE A 214 22.85 -16.25 5.94
N ALA A 215 22.71 -15.99 7.25
CA ALA A 215 21.41 -15.82 7.90
C ALA A 215 20.64 -14.59 7.39
N THR A 216 21.33 -13.58 6.85
CA THR A 216 20.72 -12.33 6.37
C THR A 216 20.78 -12.14 4.86
N ARG A 217 21.35 -13.09 4.10
CA ARG A 217 21.62 -12.96 2.65
C ARG A 217 22.41 -11.71 2.31
N SER A 218 23.45 -11.42 3.09
CA SER A 218 24.22 -10.20 2.93
C SER A 218 24.88 -10.10 1.54
N ALA A 219 25.01 -8.88 1.03
CA ALA A 219 25.73 -8.55 -0.20
C ALA A 219 27.03 -7.79 0.14
N GLY A 220 28.12 -8.20 -0.48
CA GLY A 220 29.43 -7.54 -0.37
C GLY A 220 29.59 -6.49 -1.46
N GLN A 221 30.46 -5.50 -1.25
CA GLN A 221 30.73 -4.42 -2.20
C GLN A 221 31.18 -4.93 -3.59
N CYS A 222 31.77 -6.11 -3.64
CA CYS A 222 32.22 -6.79 -4.86
C CYS A 222 31.21 -7.79 -5.42
N SER A 223 29.98 -7.85 -4.88
CA SER A 223 29.01 -8.90 -5.25
C SER A 223 28.46 -8.78 -6.68
N THR A 224 28.65 -7.64 -7.36
CA THR A 224 28.34 -7.51 -8.80
C THR A 224 29.19 -8.46 -9.63
N GLY A 225 30.50 -8.61 -9.32
CA GLY A 225 31.37 -9.56 -10.01
C GLY A 225 31.57 -10.88 -9.28
N TYR A 226 31.56 -10.87 -7.94
CA TYR A 226 31.83 -12.03 -7.11
C TYR A 226 30.57 -12.69 -6.52
N GLY A 227 29.37 -12.22 -6.84
CA GLY A 227 28.15 -12.77 -6.28
C GLY A 227 27.97 -12.46 -4.78
N ARG A 228 26.77 -12.72 -4.28
CA ARG A 228 26.44 -12.49 -2.85
C ARG A 228 26.91 -13.65 -1.96
N ALA A 229 26.91 -13.44 -0.65
CA ALA A 229 27.29 -14.49 0.31
C ALA A 229 26.46 -15.77 0.12
N ASP A 230 25.14 -15.64 -0.09
CA ASP A 230 24.26 -16.79 -0.29
C ASP A 230 24.59 -17.58 -1.57
N GLU A 231 25.11 -16.94 -2.60
CA GLU A 231 25.47 -17.60 -3.86
C GLU A 231 26.74 -18.42 -3.73
N ARG A 232 27.59 -18.12 -2.73
CA ARG A 232 28.82 -18.84 -2.42
C ARG A 232 28.62 -20.03 -1.48
N VAL A 233 27.45 -20.15 -0.84
CA VAL A 233 27.15 -21.30 0.03
C VAL A 233 26.84 -22.53 -0.81
N LEU A 234 27.59 -23.60 -0.56
CA LEU A 234 27.39 -24.91 -1.16
C LEU A 234 26.55 -25.81 -0.24
N SER A 235 26.89 -25.86 1.05
CA SER A 235 26.15 -26.58 2.07
C SER A 235 26.24 -25.90 3.43
N LEU A 236 25.28 -26.22 4.30
CA LEU A 236 25.17 -25.72 5.66
C LEU A 236 25.12 -26.86 6.67
N ASP A 237 25.66 -26.57 7.84
CA ASP A 237 25.41 -27.28 9.08
C ASP A 237 24.59 -26.38 10.00
N VAL A 238 23.41 -26.86 10.39
CA VAL A 238 22.44 -26.09 11.17
C VAL A 238 21.99 -26.89 12.38
N ALA A 239 22.17 -26.33 13.57
CA ALA A 239 21.62 -26.85 14.80
C ALA A 239 20.18 -26.35 14.99
N VAL A 240 19.28 -27.27 15.37
CA VAL A 240 17.91 -27.00 15.80
C VAL A 240 17.65 -27.77 17.11
N PRO A 241 16.54 -27.52 17.84
CA PRO A 241 16.32 -28.19 19.12
C PRO A 241 16.37 -29.72 19.02
N GLY A 242 17.37 -30.33 19.65
CA GLY A 242 17.55 -31.78 19.75
C GLY A 242 18.05 -32.50 18.49
N ARG A 243 18.38 -31.78 17.39
CA ARG A 243 18.90 -32.40 16.15
C ARG A 243 19.79 -31.46 15.34
N ARG A 244 20.55 -32.03 14.41
CA ARG A 244 21.44 -31.34 13.47
C ARG A 244 20.96 -31.60 12.04
N ILE A 245 21.04 -30.57 11.20
CA ILE A 245 20.71 -30.65 9.78
C ILE A 245 21.97 -30.34 8.99
N GLU A 246 22.48 -31.35 8.28
CA GLU A 246 23.52 -31.19 7.29
C GLU A 246 22.89 -31.22 5.90
N THR A 247 23.09 -30.16 5.11
CA THR A 247 22.49 -30.08 3.78
C THR A 247 23.37 -30.78 2.73
N ALA A 248 22.74 -31.24 1.64
CA ALA A 248 23.32 -32.00 0.53
C ALA A 248 24.70 -31.50 -0.03
N PRO A 249 25.48 -32.40 -0.69
CA PRO A 249 26.90 -32.22 -1.05
C PRO A 249 27.23 -31.05 -2.01
N PRO A 250 28.52 -30.66 -2.13
CA PRO A 250 28.98 -29.37 -2.66
C PRO A 250 28.84 -29.14 -4.18
N VAL A 251 28.22 -30.08 -4.90
CA VAL A 251 28.01 -29.99 -6.35
C VAL A 251 26.53 -29.88 -6.67
N PRO A 252 26.13 -29.08 -7.68
CA PRO A 252 24.73 -28.97 -8.07
C PRO A 252 24.10 -30.35 -8.29
N ALA A 253 23.01 -30.63 -7.57
CA ALA A 253 22.32 -31.90 -7.60
C ALA A 253 20.81 -31.67 -7.73
N ALA A 254 20.16 -32.40 -8.64
CA ALA A 254 18.72 -32.33 -8.87
C ALA A 254 17.94 -33.28 -7.96
N VAL A 255 18.15 -33.18 -6.64
CA VAL A 255 17.57 -34.08 -5.62
C VAL A 255 16.39 -33.46 -4.87
N GLY A 256 15.51 -32.78 -5.62
CA GLY A 256 14.37 -32.03 -5.07
C GLY A 256 14.71 -30.60 -4.65
N PRO A 257 13.82 -29.92 -3.89
CA PRO A 257 14.07 -28.56 -3.42
C PRO A 257 15.33 -28.45 -2.56
N SER A 258 16.12 -27.40 -2.77
CA SER A 258 17.36 -27.19 -2.01
C SER A 258 17.05 -26.78 -0.56
N ILE A 259 17.27 -27.69 0.39
CA ILE A 259 17.16 -27.41 1.83
C ILE A 259 18.13 -26.29 2.25
N CYS A 260 19.33 -26.26 1.67
CA CYS A 260 20.29 -25.16 1.87
C CYS A 260 19.65 -23.80 1.56
N ARG A 261 19.00 -23.67 0.39
CA ARG A 261 18.32 -22.41 0.00
C ARG A 261 17.13 -22.04 0.87
N LEU A 262 16.48 -23.00 1.55
CA LEU A 262 15.41 -22.73 2.51
C LEU A 262 15.91 -22.19 3.86
N LEU A 263 17.14 -22.54 4.25
CA LEU A 263 17.74 -22.13 5.54
C LEU A 263 18.52 -20.82 5.45
N VAL A 264 19.01 -20.47 4.26
CA VAL A 264 19.64 -19.19 3.95
C VAL A 264 18.61 -18.05 4.06
N GLY A 265 18.97 -16.95 4.73
CA GLY A 265 18.04 -15.84 4.97
C GLY A 265 17.04 -16.08 6.11
N SER A 266 17.25 -17.09 6.94
CA SER A 266 16.37 -17.43 8.06
C SER A 266 16.49 -16.51 9.26
N GLU A 267 17.50 -15.63 9.34
CA GLU A 267 17.70 -14.68 10.45
C GLU A 267 17.67 -15.34 11.85
N GLY A 268 18.09 -16.61 11.93
CA GLY A 268 18.13 -17.37 13.18
C GLY A 268 16.77 -17.94 13.62
N VAL A 269 15.71 -17.81 12.83
CA VAL A 269 14.36 -18.31 13.19
C VAL A 269 14.16 -19.78 12.85
N LEU A 270 14.92 -20.32 11.90
CA LEU A 270 14.80 -21.72 11.45
C LEU A 270 15.90 -22.64 12.00
N GLY A 271 16.88 -22.08 12.71
CA GLY A 271 18.02 -22.81 13.23
C GLY A 271 19.22 -21.90 13.47
N VAL A 272 20.26 -22.47 14.08
CA VAL A 272 21.54 -21.82 14.31
C VAL A 272 22.57 -22.41 13.34
N ILE A 273 23.03 -21.61 12.39
CA ILE A 273 24.08 -22.02 11.44
C ILE A 273 25.39 -22.11 12.22
N THR A 274 26.01 -23.29 12.25
CA THR A 274 27.25 -23.54 13.00
C THR A 274 28.47 -23.65 12.09
N SER A 275 28.30 -24.13 10.86
CA SER A 275 29.32 -24.10 9.82
C SER A 275 28.71 -24.07 8.42
N ALA A 276 29.51 -23.70 7.43
CA ALA A 276 29.14 -23.69 6.02
C ALA A 276 30.30 -24.15 5.14
N ARG A 277 29.97 -24.85 4.04
CA ARG A 277 30.92 -25.09 2.96
C ARG A 277 30.74 -24.03 1.88
N LEU A 278 31.82 -23.35 1.51
CA LEU A 278 31.82 -22.22 0.59
C LEU A 278 32.55 -22.54 -0.71
N ALA A 279 32.07 -21.98 -1.82
CA ALA A 279 32.82 -21.87 -3.06
C ALA A 279 33.78 -20.68 -3.00
N LEU A 280 35.02 -20.88 -3.45
CA LEU A 280 36.10 -19.91 -3.39
C LEU A 280 36.54 -19.43 -4.78
N LEU A 281 37.17 -18.26 -4.79
CA LEU A 281 37.78 -17.64 -5.96
C LEU A 281 39.29 -17.55 -5.78
N PRO A 282 40.09 -17.51 -6.86
CA PRO A 282 41.49 -17.12 -6.74
C PRO A 282 41.59 -15.66 -6.29
N VAL A 283 42.60 -15.34 -5.47
CA VAL A 283 42.97 -13.95 -5.18
C VAL A 283 43.35 -13.27 -6.50
N PRO A 284 42.78 -12.09 -6.82
CA PRO A 284 43.05 -11.42 -8.09
C PRO A 284 44.50 -10.92 -8.17
N GLU A 285 45.13 -11.08 -9.34
CA GLU A 285 46.49 -10.57 -9.60
C GLU A 285 46.51 -9.04 -9.71
N GLU A 286 45.41 -8.43 -10.17
CA GLU A 286 45.32 -7.00 -10.38
C GLU A 286 43.90 -6.46 -10.17
N ARG A 287 43.80 -5.26 -9.58
CA ARG A 287 42.57 -4.45 -9.46
C ARG A 287 42.72 -3.17 -10.27
N CYS A 288 41.82 -2.98 -11.23
CA CYS A 288 41.82 -1.85 -12.16
C CYS A 288 40.63 -0.91 -11.87
N LEU A 289 40.88 0.27 -11.30
CA LEU A 289 39.85 1.25 -10.95
C LEU A 289 39.54 2.22 -12.10
N SER A 290 38.33 2.78 -12.14
CA SER A 290 37.99 3.93 -12.98
C SER A 290 36.80 4.72 -12.41
N SER A 291 36.79 6.03 -12.67
CA SER A 291 35.77 6.95 -12.16
C SER A 291 35.29 7.88 -13.26
N PHE A 292 33.99 8.20 -13.26
CA PHE A 292 33.33 9.00 -14.28
C PHE A 292 32.32 9.95 -13.64
N PHE A 293 32.25 11.20 -14.12
CA PHE A 293 31.17 12.12 -13.79
C PHE A 293 30.19 12.19 -14.95
N PHE A 294 28.91 11.96 -14.68
CA PHE A 294 27.80 12.14 -15.63
C PHE A 294 27.06 13.45 -15.35
N GLY A 295 26.33 13.97 -16.34
CA GLY A 295 25.62 15.25 -16.20
C GLY A 295 24.31 15.15 -15.44
N SER A 296 23.75 13.95 -15.37
CA SER A 296 22.54 13.64 -14.60
C SER A 296 22.56 12.20 -14.07
N TRP A 297 21.63 11.93 -13.14
CA TRP A 297 21.37 10.59 -12.62
C TRP A 297 20.93 9.61 -13.72
N ALA A 298 20.03 10.06 -14.60
CA ALA A 298 19.51 9.24 -15.71
C ALA A 298 20.63 8.82 -16.69
N GLU A 299 21.52 9.74 -17.06
CA GLU A 299 22.66 9.43 -17.92
C GLU A 299 23.60 8.40 -17.29
N GLY A 300 23.89 8.54 -15.99
CA GLY A 300 24.70 7.58 -15.25
C GLY A 300 24.07 6.19 -15.18
N LEU A 301 22.76 6.12 -14.92
CA LEU A 301 22.00 4.87 -14.91
C LEU A 301 22.00 4.20 -16.29
N ASP A 302 21.76 4.96 -17.36
CA ASP A 302 21.76 4.43 -18.72
C ASP A 302 23.14 3.91 -19.13
N ALA A 303 24.20 4.64 -18.78
CA ALA A 303 25.56 4.23 -19.05
C ALA A 303 25.94 2.96 -18.29
N LEU A 304 25.54 2.83 -17.02
CA LEU A 304 25.79 1.63 -16.24
C LEU A 304 24.97 0.44 -16.74
N ARG A 305 23.69 0.63 -17.06
CA ARG A 305 22.85 -0.42 -17.66
C ARG A 305 23.47 -0.95 -18.95
N GLU A 306 23.99 -0.08 -19.81
CA GLU A 306 24.68 -0.48 -21.04
C GLU A 306 25.99 -1.24 -20.75
N LEU A 307 26.76 -0.79 -19.75
CA LEU A 307 27.96 -1.51 -19.29
C LEU A 307 27.61 -2.93 -18.83
N MET A 308 26.54 -3.11 -18.07
CA MET A 308 26.09 -4.42 -17.59
C MET A 308 25.58 -5.32 -18.72
N ARG A 309 24.98 -4.75 -19.77
CA ARG A 309 24.39 -5.53 -20.88
C ARG A 309 25.38 -5.92 -21.96
N SER A 310 26.34 -5.05 -22.27
CA SER A 310 27.19 -5.18 -23.46
C SER A 310 28.67 -4.90 -23.19
N GLY A 311 29.00 -4.49 -21.98
CA GLY A 311 30.37 -4.28 -21.52
C GLY A 311 30.88 -5.41 -20.64
N PRO A 312 32.09 -5.23 -20.07
CA PRO A 312 32.57 -6.10 -19.02
C PRO A 312 31.81 -5.82 -17.72
N VAL A 313 31.43 -6.89 -17.02
CA VAL A 313 30.82 -6.80 -15.69
C VAL A 313 31.86 -6.27 -14.69
N PRO A 314 31.60 -5.14 -14.01
CA PRO A 314 32.50 -4.63 -12.98
C PRO A 314 32.47 -5.52 -11.74
N THR A 315 33.59 -5.62 -11.04
CA THR A 315 33.67 -6.35 -9.77
C THR A 315 32.88 -5.58 -8.69
N MET A 316 33.13 -4.29 -8.57
CA MET A 316 32.39 -3.31 -7.77
C MET A 316 31.92 -2.17 -8.67
N VAL A 317 30.70 -1.71 -8.42
CA VAL A 317 30.17 -0.49 -9.02
C VAL A 317 29.43 0.32 -7.98
N ARG A 318 29.54 1.64 -8.07
CA ARG A 318 28.71 2.57 -7.34
C ARG A 318 28.43 3.80 -8.18
N LEU A 319 27.16 4.14 -8.37
CA LEU A 319 26.72 5.40 -8.96
C LEU A 319 26.06 6.24 -7.88
N SER A 320 26.69 7.35 -7.52
CA SER A 320 26.25 8.28 -6.47
C SER A 320 25.35 9.34 -7.08
N ASP A 321 24.21 9.61 -6.45
CA ASP A 321 23.29 10.65 -6.92
C ASP A 321 23.89 12.07 -6.80
N PRO A 322 23.19 13.12 -7.25
CA PRO A 322 23.72 14.47 -7.20
C PRO A 322 24.00 14.98 -5.78
N GLU A 323 23.15 14.65 -4.80
CA GLU A 323 23.29 15.17 -3.43
C GLU A 323 24.46 14.48 -2.72
N GLU A 324 24.64 13.18 -2.95
CA GLU A 324 25.76 12.41 -2.42
C GLU A 324 27.06 12.82 -3.09
N THR A 325 27.05 13.00 -4.42
CA THR A 325 28.22 13.48 -5.18
C THR A 325 28.67 14.86 -4.70
N ARG A 326 27.74 15.81 -4.49
CA ARG A 326 28.05 17.13 -3.92
C ARG A 326 28.69 17.01 -2.54
N THR A 327 28.15 16.16 -1.68
CA THR A 327 28.62 15.99 -0.30
C THR A 327 30.00 15.33 -0.24
N LEU A 328 30.24 14.31 -1.07
CA LEU A 328 31.55 13.67 -1.22
C LEU A 328 32.61 14.67 -1.69
N VAL A 329 32.28 15.54 -2.64
CA VAL A 329 33.22 16.58 -3.12
C VAL A 329 33.42 17.68 -2.09
N ALA A 330 32.39 18.08 -1.36
CA ALA A 330 32.48 19.07 -0.28
C ALA A 330 33.34 18.56 0.89
N GLY A 331 33.24 17.26 1.21
CA GLY A 331 33.98 16.60 2.29
C GLY A 331 35.36 16.05 1.91
N ALA A 332 35.83 16.24 0.68
CA ALA A 332 37.14 15.75 0.25
C ALA A 332 38.28 16.47 0.99
N HIS A 333 39.23 15.69 1.54
CA HIS A 333 40.41 16.20 2.26
C HIS A 333 41.15 17.30 1.47
N ARG A 334 41.75 18.27 2.18
CA ARG A 334 42.64 19.27 1.55
C ARG A 334 43.79 18.53 0.86
N PRO A 335 43.99 18.71 -0.46
CA PRO A 335 44.96 17.95 -1.22
C PRO A 335 46.39 18.25 -0.75
N ARG A 336 47.21 17.22 -0.66
CA ARG A 336 48.63 17.32 -0.25
C ARG A 336 49.53 17.86 -1.37
N ASP A 337 49.14 17.72 -2.64
CA ASP A 337 49.93 18.15 -3.82
C ASP A 337 49.14 19.00 -4.83
N PHE A 338 49.89 19.82 -5.60
CA PHE A 338 49.37 20.81 -6.56
C PHE A 338 48.50 20.20 -7.68
N LEU A 339 48.82 18.99 -8.16
CA LEU A 339 48.07 18.32 -9.22
C LEU A 339 46.67 17.89 -8.75
N GLU A 340 46.55 17.42 -7.51
CA GLU A 340 45.28 17.08 -6.87
C GLU A 340 44.47 18.33 -6.51
N ALA A 341 45.15 19.40 -6.09
CA ALA A 341 44.53 20.72 -5.88
C ALA A 341 43.89 21.27 -7.16
N THR A 342 44.53 21.05 -8.31
CA THR A 342 44.04 21.48 -9.62
C THR A 342 42.82 20.65 -10.06
N LYS A 343 42.84 19.32 -9.86
CA LYS A 343 41.68 18.44 -10.13
C LYS A 343 40.50 18.72 -9.20
N ARG A 344 40.74 18.97 -7.90
CA ARG A 344 39.71 19.40 -6.93
C ARG A 344 39.11 20.75 -7.32
N ARG A 345 39.94 21.72 -7.72
CA ARG A 345 39.45 23.00 -8.25
C ARG A 345 38.59 22.82 -9.50
N LEU A 346 38.97 21.91 -10.40
CA LEU A 346 38.18 21.58 -11.60
C LEU A 346 36.85 20.89 -11.24
N GLY A 347 36.83 19.95 -10.28
CA GLY A 347 35.61 19.31 -9.79
C GLY A 347 34.66 20.28 -9.08
N LEU A 348 35.20 21.15 -8.20
CA LEU A 348 34.46 22.25 -7.58
C LEU A 348 33.98 23.29 -8.61
N TRP A 349 34.77 23.55 -9.65
CA TRP A 349 34.40 24.43 -10.76
C TRP A 349 33.30 23.82 -11.62
N LEU A 350 33.34 22.51 -11.91
CA LEU A 350 32.27 21.78 -12.59
C LEU A 350 30.97 21.81 -11.79
N LEU A 351 31.04 21.62 -10.46
CA LEU A 351 29.87 21.77 -9.57
C LEU A 351 29.32 23.20 -9.58
N LYS A 352 30.19 24.22 -9.48
CA LYS A 352 29.79 25.64 -9.55
C LYS A 352 29.24 26.04 -10.91
N ARG A 353 29.73 25.44 -12.01
CA ARG A 353 29.21 25.63 -13.36
C ARG A 353 27.87 24.90 -13.56
N SER A 354 27.69 23.72 -12.96
CA SER A 354 26.44 22.96 -13.02
C SER A 354 25.25 23.71 -12.39
N ALA A 355 25.51 24.50 -11.34
CA ALA A 355 24.52 25.42 -10.77
C ALA A 355 24.08 26.55 -11.73
N ARG A 356 24.87 26.86 -12.76
CA ARG A 356 24.52 27.80 -13.85
C ARG A 356 23.88 27.10 -15.06
N ASP A 357 24.26 25.85 -15.37
CA ASP A 357 23.80 25.07 -16.54
C ASP A 357 22.63 24.10 -16.25
N ARG A 358 22.06 24.11 -15.02
CA ARG A 358 21.03 23.15 -14.55
C ARG A 358 21.45 21.67 -14.59
N SER A 359 22.73 21.34 -14.78
CA SER A 359 23.23 19.96 -14.64
C SER A 359 23.41 19.57 -13.17
N SER A 360 23.27 18.28 -12.86
CA SER A 360 23.35 17.74 -11.50
C SER A 360 24.30 16.54 -11.51
N PRO A 361 25.61 16.78 -11.39
CA PRO A 361 26.61 15.77 -11.72
C PRO A 361 26.56 14.59 -10.76
N CYS A 362 26.72 13.39 -11.31
CA CYS A 362 26.70 12.12 -10.58
C CYS A 362 28.05 11.40 -10.74
N LEU A 363 28.66 10.97 -9.64
CA LEU A 363 29.91 10.22 -9.65
C LEU A 363 29.64 8.72 -9.76
N MET A 364 30.17 8.09 -10.80
CA MET A 364 30.28 6.65 -10.91
C MET A 364 31.71 6.20 -10.64
N ILE A 365 31.86 5.18 -9.81
CA ILE A 365 33.10 4.44 -9.62
C ILE A 365 32.87 2.98 -10.00
N VAL A 366 33.84 2.40 -10.69
CA VAL A 366 33.87 0.99 -11.08
C VAL A 366 35.26 0.41 -10.86
N ASP A 367 35.32 -0.88 -10.56
CA ASP A 367 36.56 -1.63 -10.63
C ASP A 367 36.41 -2.96 -11.36
N PHE A 368 37.55 -3.52 -11.75
CA PHE A 368 37.66 -4.80 -12.42
C PHE A 368 38.83 -5.56 -11.82
N GLU A 369 38.57 -6.77 -11.38
CA GLU A 369 39.55 -7.66 -10.77
C GLU A 369 39.68 -8.96 -11.56
N GLY A 370 40.87 -9.56 -11.55
CA GLY A 370 41.16 -10.82 -12.20
C GLY A 370 42.64 -10.97 -12.48
N THR A 371 42.98 -11.72 -13.53
CA THR A 371 44.36 -11.72 -14.04
C THR A 371 44.74 -10.33 -14.56
N ARG A 372 46.03 -10.01 -14.56
CA ARG A 372 46.55 -8.73 -15.08
C ARG A 372 46.04 -8.41 -16.49
N ARG A 373 45.90 -9.42 -17.34
CA ARG A 373 45.42 -9.25 -18.73
C ARG A 373 43.92 -8.95 -18.76
N GLU A 374 43.12 -9.70 -18.01
CA GLU A 374 41.66 -9.58 -18.01
C GLU A 374 41.20 -8.27 -17.38
N ALA A 375 41.73 -7.92 -16.21
CA ALA A 375 41.37 -6.70 -15.50
C ALA A 375 41.67 -5.43 -16.33
N ARG A 376 42.84 -5.37 -16.97
CA ARG A 376 43.22 -4.25 -17.85
C ARG A 376 42.38 -4.18 -19.11
N ALA A 377 42.07 -5.33 -19.73
CA ALA A 377 41.22 -5.39 -20.91
C ALA A 377 39.78 -4.95 -20.60
N ALA A 378 39.22 -5.44 -19.49
CA ALA A 378 37.91 -5.06 -18.99
C ALA A 378 37.86 -3.55 -18.71
N ARG A 379 38.81 -3.00 -17.95
CA ARG A 379 38.90 -1.56 -17.72
C ARG A 379 38.99 -0.77 -19.03
N SER A 380 39.84 -1.17 -19.96
CA SER A 380 40.03 -0.45 -21.24
C SER A 380 38.74 -0.40 -22.05
N ARG A 381 38.00 -1.53 -22.09
CA ARG A 381 36.70 -1.61 -22.77
C ARG A 381 35.64 -0.75 -22.06
N ALA A 382 35.57 -0.80 -20.73
CA ALA A 382 34.65 0.03 -19.95
C ALA A 382 34.93 1.53 -20.16
N VAL A 383 36.20 1.95 -20.11
CA VAL A 383 36.60 3.35 -20.38
C VAL A 383 36.20 3.77 -21.79
N SER A 384 36.41 2.91 -22.81
CA SER A 384 36.01 3.19 -24.19
C SER A 384 34.50 3.43 -24.32
N MET A 385 33.69 2.60 -23.65
CA MET A 385 32.22 2.71 -23.68
C MET A 385 31.69 3.95 -22.94
N LEU A 386 32.32 4.31 -21.81
CA LEU A 386 31.79 5.34 -20.90
C LEU A 386 32.33 6.74 -21.17
N LYS A 387 33.58 6.87 -21.65
CA LYS A 387 34.25 8.17 -21.84
C LYS A 387 33.51 9.11 -22.79
N GLY A 388 32.85 8.57 -23.82
CA GLY A 388 32.06 9.37 -24.77
C GLY A 388 30.71 9.86 -24.23
N ARG A 389 30.24 9.31 -23.10
CA ARG A 389 28.96 9.66 -22.46
C ARG A 389 29.15 10.47 -21.17
N ALA A 390 30.30 10.34 -20.51
CA ALA A 390 30.61 11.05 -19.28
C ALA A 390 31.04 12.50 -19.56
N LEU A 391 30.69 13.43 -18.66
CA LEU A 391 31.22 14.80 -18.65
C LEU A 391 32.73 14.82 -18.41
N LEU A 392 33.21 13.92 -17.54
CA LEU A 392 34.62 13.81 -17.19
C LEU A 392 34.97 12.36 -16.82
N ALA A 393 35.96 11.79 -17.50
CA ALA A 393 36.66 10.60 -17.03
C ALA A 393 37.72 11.02 -16.00
N ALA A 394 37.44 10.82 -14.71
CA ALA A 394 38.26 11.30 -13.60
C ALA A 394 39.42 10.35 -13.22
N GLY A 395 39.56 9.22 -13.92
CA GLY A 395 40.62 8.24 -13.67
C GLY A 395 40.41 7.48 -12.36
N GLU A 396 41.48 7.09 -11.68
CA GLU A 396 41.42 6.18 -10.52
C GLU A 396 41.22 6.88 -9.18
N SER A 397 41.60 8.16 -9.06
CA SER A 397 41.71 8.85 -7.77
C SER A 397 40.40 8.81 -6.96
N PRO A 398 39.21 9.18 -7.49
CA PRO A 398 37.96 9.10 -6.71
C PRO A 398 37.64 7.68 -6.23
N ALA A 399 37.73 6.69 -7.12
CA ALA A 399 37.52 5.28 -6.78
C ALA A 399 38.53 4.77 -5.73
N ARG A 400 39.80 5.21 -5.81
CA ARG A 400 40.86 4.84 -4.86
C ARG A 400 40.59 5.42 -3.48
N THR A 401 40.19 6.69 -3.40
CA THR A 401 39.80 7.34 -2.13
C THR A 401 38.62 6.61 -1.51
N TRP A 402 37.56 6.35 -2.29
CA TRP A 402 36.41 5.59 -1.80
C TRP A 402 36.82 4.21 -1.28
N LEU A 403 37.65 3.48 -2.04
CA LEU A 403 38.11 2.14 -1.67
C LEU A 403 38.85 2.17 -0.31
N ASN A 404 39.69 3.16 -0.06
CA ASN A 404 40.43 3.29 1.20
C ASN A 404 39.53 3.67 2.39
N GLU A 405 38.40 4.34 2.14
CA GLU A 405 37.52 4.89 3.17
C GLU A 405 36.23 4.06 3.40
N ARG A 406 35.96 3.06 2.56
CA ARG A 406 34.66 2.38 2.48
C ARG A 406 34.13 1.81 3.80
N PHE A 407 35.01 1.39 4.71
CA PHE A 407 34.67 0.85 6.04
C PHE A 407 34.55 1.91 7.15
N ARG A 408 34.91 3.18 6.86
CA ARG A 408 34.89 4.26 7.85
C ARG A 408 33.51 4.92 8.00
N HIS A 409 32.62 4.80 7.02
CA HIS A 409 31.32 5.48 7.04
C HIS A 409 30.44 5.20 8.28
N PRO A 410 30.38 3.97 8.84
CA PRO A 410 29.58 3.75 10.05
C PRO A 410 30.11 4.50 11.29
N TYR A 411 31.39 4.87 11.35
CA TYR A 411 31.92 5.75 12.40
C TYR A 411 31.36 7.18 12.29
N LEU A 412 31.09 7.66 11.06
CA LEU A 412 30.51 8.99 10.83
C LEU A 412 29.09 9.08 11.39
N ARG A 413 28.32 8.00 11.28
CA ARG A 413 26.98 7.89 11.88
C ARG A 413 27.02 8.17 13.38
N ASP A 414 27.98 7.59 14.08
CA ASP A 414 28.08 7.73 15.54
C ASP A 414 28.43 9.15 15.98
N ASP A 415 29.26 9.85 15.20
CA ASP A 415 29.57 11.27 15.39
C ASP A 415 28.33 12.15 15.14
N LEU A 416 27.56 11.82 14.12
CA LEU A 416 26.32 12.53 13.76
C LEU A 416 25.23 12.34 14.83
N LEU A 417 25.07 11.13 15.36
CA LEU A 417 24.19 10.86 16.52
C LEU A 417 24.56 11.74 17.72
N GLY A 418 25.87 11.89 17.99
CA GLY A 418 26.40 12.76 19.03
C GLY A 418 26.14 14.26 18.81
N ARG A 419 25.66 14.65 17.63
CA ARG A 419 25.30 16.05 17.26
C ARG A 419 23.81 16.25 17.01
N GLY A 420 22.98 15.27 17.39
CA GLY A 420 21.52 15.38 17.28
C GLY A 420 21.03 15.16 15.86
N VAL A 421 21.69 14.28 15.10
CA VAL A 421 21.31 13.90 13.74
C VAL A 421 20.72 12.49 13.76
N LEU A 422 19.53 12.34 13.20
CA LEU A 422 18.97 11.07 12.81
C LEU A 422 19.71 10.56 11.57
N VAL A 423 20.22 9.35 11.65
CA VAL A 423 20.95 8.70 10.55
C VAL A 423 20.36 7.34 10.31
N GLU A 424 19.75 7.15 9.14
CA GLU A 424 19.15 5.89 8.73
C GLU A 424 19.69 5.47 7.37
N THR A 425 19.85 4.16 7.17
CA THR A 425 20.14 3.60 5.85
C THR A 425 19.12 2.54 5.43
N LEU A 426 18.62 2.70 4.22
CA LEU A 426 17.56 1.90 3.63
C LEU A 426 18.04 1.41 2.28
N GLU A 427 17.69 0.18 1.92
CA GLU A 427 18.11 -0.39 0.64
C GLU A 427 17.03 -1.27 0.05
N THR A 428 16.98 -1.30 -1.27
CA THR A 428 15.97 -2.02 -2.05
C THR A 428 16.56 -2.38 -3.41
N ALA A 429 15.90 -3.23 -4.17
CA ALA A 429 16.27 -3.54 -5.54
C ALA A 429 15.05 -3.68 -6.43
N THR A 430 15.20 -3.31 -7.70
CA THR A 430 14.16 -3.49 -8.71
C THR A 430 14.79 -3.62 -10.10
N THR A 431 13.95 -3.85 -11.11
CA THR A 431 14.38 -3.96 -12.51
C THR A 431 14.83 -2.63 -13.07
N TRP A 432 15.69 -2.64 -14.10
CA TRP A 432 16.16 -1.42 -14.76
C TRP A 432 15.03 -0.51 -15.25
N THR A 433 13.88 -1.08 -15.63
CA THR A 433 12.69 -0.34 -16.07
C THR A 433 12.05 0.47 -14.95
N GLN A 434 11.96 -0.09 -13.74
CA GLN A 434 11.30 0.56 -12.61
C GLN A 434 12.25 1.41 -11.75
N LEU A 435 13.56 1.21 -11.91
CA LEU A 435 14.59 1.83 -11.09
C LEU A 435 14.52 3.37 -11.04
N PRO A 436 14.29 4.10 -12.17
CA PRO A 436 14.19 5.56 -12.12
C PRO A 436 12.98 6.05 -11.31
N ASP A 437 11.83 5.41 -11.48
CA ASP A 437 10.59 5.76 -10.79
C ASP A 437 10.65 5.41 -9.31
N LEU A 438 11.30 4.30 -8.95
CA LEU A 438 11.55 3.93 -7.55
C LEU A 438 12.46 4.93 -6.86
N TYR A 439 13.58 5.30 -7.50
CA TYR A 439 14.49 6.32 -7.00
C TYR A 439 13.76 7.64 -6.71
N GLN A 440 13.00 8.13 -7.69
CA GLN A 440 12.31 9.42 -7.56
C GLN A 440 11.17 9.33 -6.53
N GLY A 441 10.37 8.27 -6.55
CA GLY A 441 9.24 8.08 -5.64
C GLY A 441 9.67 8.08 -4.17
N VAL A 442 10.70 7.29 -3.82
CA VAL A 442 11.21 7.19 -2.44
C VAL A 442 11.79 8.53 -1.98
N ARG A 443 12.56 9.21 -2.84
CA ARG A 443 13.07 10.56 -2.53
C ARG A 443 11.95 11.56 -2.29
N ASP A 444 11.00 11.66 -3.22
CA ASP A 444 9.88 12.61 -3.12
C ASP A 444 9.04 12.33 -1.88
N ARG A 445 8.89 11.07 -1.48
CA ARG A 445 8.13 10.69 -0.28
C ARG A 445 8.85 11.10 1.00
N LEU A 446 10.16 10.88 1.09
CA LEU A 446 10.99 11.29 2.22
C LEU A 446 11.11 12.82 2.33
N GLU A 447 11.33 13.51 1.22
CA GLU A 447 11.40 14.98 1.18
C GLU A 447 10.05 15.60 1.61
N ARG A 448 8.92 15.01 1.20
CA ARG A 448 7.60 15.38 1.73
C ARG A 448 7.48 15.12 3.23
N ALA A 449 7.94 13.98 3.72
CA ALA A 449 7.88 13.65 5.14
C ALA A 449 8.70 14.63 6.00
N PHE A 450 9.86 15.08 5.51
CA PHE A 450 10.64 16.15 6.17
C PHE A 450 9.86 17.47 6.22
N ALA A 451 9.23 17.86 5.11
CA ALA A 451 8.44 19.09 5.03
C ALA A 451 7.20 19.03 5.94
N GLU A 452 6.52 17.89 6.00
CA GLU A 452 5.35 17.65 6.87
C GLU A 452 5.71 17.73 8.35
N ALA A 453 6.90 17.26 8.72
CA ALA A 453 7.41 17.30 10.09
C ALA A 453 8.17 18.60 10.44
N ASP A 454 8.32 19.54 9.49
CA ASP A 454 9.15 20.75 9.61
C ASP A 454 10.56 20.49 10.14
N VAL A 455 11.18 19.39 9.68
CA VAL A 455 12.55 19.02 10.04
C VAL A 455 13.47 19.15 8.84
N PRO A 456 14.64 19.80 8.98
CA PRO A 456 15.63 19.81 7.91
C PRO A 456 16.20 18.40 7.73
N GLY A 457 16.18 17.92 6.49
CA GLY A 457 16.65 16.59 6.14
C GLY A 457 17.31 16.55 4.76
N LEU A 458 18.13 15.52 4.56
CA LEU A 458 18.84 15.21 3.33
C LEU A 458 18.61 13.75 2.98
N VAL A 459 18.26 13.50 1.72
CA VAL A 459 18.19 12.15 1.15
C VAL A 459 19.34 12.00 0.17
N PHE A 460 20.23 11.07 0.49
CA PHE A 460 21.25 10.57 -0.41
C PHE A 460 20.79 9.25 -0.97
N CYS A 461 21.14 8.96 -2.20
CA CYS A 461 21.00 7.64 -2.78
C CYS A 461 22.21 7.32 -3.65
N HIS A 462 22.57 6.04 -3.69
CA HIS A 462 23.45 5.50 -4.70
C HIS A 462 22.98 4.14 -5.15
N LEU A 463 23.31 3.80 -6.39
CA LEU A 463 23.24 2.43 -6.85
C LEU A 463 24.43 1.69 -6.25
N SER A 464 24.16 0.67 -5.45
CA SER A 464 25.18 -0.07 -4.68
C SER A 464 25.62 -1.36 -5.36
N HIS A 465 24.70 -2.01 -6.08
CA HIS A 465 24.92 -3.28 -6.78
C HIS A 465 24.16 -3.28 -8.10
N ALA A 466 24.72 -3.93 -9.12
CA ALA A 466 24.10 -4.03 -10.43
C ALA A 466 23.95 -5.50 -10.85
N TYR A 467 22.87 -5.80 -11.54
CA TYR A 467 22.54 -7.09 -12.13
C TYR A 467 22.20 -6.90 -13.60
N THR A 468 22.12 -8.01 -14.33
CA THR A 468 21.68 -7.96 -15.72
C THR A 468 20.26 -7.40 -15.84
N GLU A 469 19.37 -7.80 -14.93
CA GLU A 469 17.93 -7.48 -14.95
C GLU A 469 17.60 -6.17 -14.21
N GLY A 470 18.46 -5.73 -13.29
CA GLY A 470 18.17 -4.60 -12.41
C GLY A 470 19.33 -4.15 -11.54
N ALA A 471 19.04 -3.44 -10.47
CA ALA A 471 20.04 -2.92 -9.55
C ALA A 471 19.47 -2.66 -8.15
N SER A 472 20.37 -2.55 -7.17
CA SER A 472 20.05 -2.16 -5.80
C SER A 472 20.30 -0.67 -5.58
N LEU A 473 19.31 0.04 -5.02
CA LEU A 473 19.41 1.41 -4.56
C LEU A 473 19.63 1.41 -3.05
N TYR A 474 20.56 2.24 -2.59
CA TYR A 474 20.90 2.43 -1.19
C TYR A 474 20.71 3.89 -0.82
N PHE A 475 19.72 4.14 0.02
CA PHE A 475 19.39 5.45 0.55
C PHE A 475 20.08 5.68 1.89
N SER A 476 20.67 6.85 2.06
CA SER A 476 21.09 7.37 3.37
C SER A 476 20.27 8.60 3.70
N ILE A 477 19.65 8.57 4.87
CA ILE A 477 18.70 9.56 5.33
C ILE A 477 19.32 10.26 6.52
N LEU A 478 19.57 11.57 6.38
CA LEU A 478 19.99 12.43 7.48
C LEU A 478 18.88 13.42 7.80
N ALA A 479 18.50 13.54 9.06
CA ALA A 479 17.58 14.58 9.50
C ALA A 479 18.00 15.13 10.85
N ARG A 480 17.65 16.38 11.16
CA ARG A 480 17.78 16.87 12.54
C ARG A 480 16.88 16.01 13.44
N ALA A 481 17.47 15.39 14.45
CA ALA A 481 16.72 14.59 15.40
C ALA A 481 15.82 15.48 16.26
N VAL A 482 14.59 15.04 16.51
CA VAL A 482 13.66 15.69 17.43
C VAL A 482 13.88 15.11 18.83
N PRO A 483 14.39 15.89 19.81
CA PRO A 483 14.66 15.38 21.15
C PRO A 483 13.42 14.78 21.80
N GLY A 484 13.55 13.57 22.33
CA GLY A 484 12.44 12.82 22.94
C GLY A 484 11.52 12.09 21.97
N GLN A 485 11.64 12.32 20.65
CA GLN A 485 10.84 11.69 19.60
C GLN A 485 11.69 10.99 18.54
N GLU A 486 12.97 10.71 18.80
CA GLU A 486 13.95 10.20 17.83
C GLU A 486 13.48 8.90 17.17
N ILE A 487 12.99 7.94 17.96
CA ILE A 487 12.47 6.67 17.45
C ILE A 487 11.13 6.86 16.71
N GLN A 488 10.28 7.78 17.17
CA GLN A 488 8.99 8.07 16.51
C GLN A 488 9.21 8.74 15.15
N GLN A 489 10.13 9.71 15.09
CA GLN A 489 10.57 10.37 13.87
C GLN A 489 11.17 9.36 12.89
N TRP A 490 12.08 8.51 13.36
CA TRP A 490 12.65 7.43 12.56
C TRP A 490 11.57 6.50 12.01
N ARG A 491 10.62 6.07 12.85
CA ARG A 491 9.53 5.17 12.44
C ARG A 491 8.69 5.77 11.33
N ALA A 492 8.33 7.06 11.45
CA ALA A 492 7.56 7.76 10.43
C ALA A 492 8.30 7.83 9.08
N LEU A 493 9.60 8.14 9.10
CA LEU A 493 10.44 8.20 7.90
C LEU A 493 10.64 6.82 7.26
N LYS A 494 10.94 5.80 8.09
CA LYS A 494 11.14 4.42 7.65
C LYS A 494 9.85 3.88 7.01
N GLN A 495 8.71 4.05 7.68
CA GLN A 495 7.40 3.65 7.16
C GLN A 495 7.09 4.35 5.83
N ALA A 496 7.27 5.67 5.76
CA ALA A 496 7.02 6.43 4.54
C ALA A 496 7.84 5.90 3.35
N ALA A 497 9.13 5.58 3.55
CA ALA A 497 9.97 5.05 2.49
C ALA A 497 9.61 3.60 2.13
N THR A 498 9.39 2.73 3.12
CA THR A 498 9.05 1.32 2.90
C THR A 498 7.69 1.15 2.21
N GLU A 499 6.69 1.97 2.55
CA GLU A 499 5.39 1.96 1.86
C GLU A 499 5.52 2.32 0.37
N GLU A 500 6.35 3.30 0.04
CA GLU A 500 6.62 3.67 -1.36
C GLU A 500 7.36 2.55 -2.11
N ILE A 501 8.32 1.87 -1.46
CA ILE A 501 9.01 0.70 -2.02
C ILE A 501 8.02 -0.42 -2.35
N VAL A 502 7.16 -0.76 -1.39
CA VAL A 502 6.17 -1.85 -1.52
C VAL A 502 5.09 -1.51 -2.53
N ALA A 503 4.62 -0.25 -2.58
CA ALA A 503 3.63 0.21 -3.57
C ALA A 503 4.14 0.05 -5.02
N ARG A 504 5.46 0.04 -5.22
CA ARG A 504 6.13 -0.15 -6.50
C ARG A 504 6.59 -1.57 -6.77
N GLN A 505 6.21 -2.52 -5.90
CA GLN A 505 6.59 -3.92 -6.02
C GLN A 505 8.12 -4.13 -6.12
N ALA A 506 8.90 -3.21 -5.55
CA ALA A 506 10.35 -3.36 -5.43
C ALA A 506 10.68 -4.29 -4.25
N ALA A 507 11.86 -4.90 -4.26
CA ALA A 507 12.28 -5.80 -3.20
C ALA A 507 12.32 -5.06 -1.85
N LEU A 508 11.59 -5.59 -0.86
CA LEU A 508 11.50 -5.03 0.48
C LEU A 508 12.87 -4.76 1.14
N SER A 509 13.83 -5.65 0.88
CA SER A 509 15.24 -5.52 1.23
C SER A 509 16.04 -6.24 0.16
N HIS A 510 17.22 -5.74 -0.18
CA HIS A 510 18.17 -6.45 -1.02
C HIS A 510 19.27 -7.16 -0.21
N HIS A 511 19.70 -6.61 0.93
CA HIS A 511 20.75 -7.24 1.77
C HIS A 511 20.76 -6.90 3.27
N HIS A 512 19.91 -6.00 3.78
CA HIS A 512 19.80 -5.77 5.22
C HIS A 512 19.05 -6.90 5.96
N GLY A 513 18.16 -7.60 5.24
CA GLY A 513 17.24 -8.58 5.80
C GLY A 513 15.89 -7.99 6.17
N VAL A 514 15.04 -8.81 6.77
CA VAL A 514 13.69 -8.44 7.19
C VAL A 514 13.68 -7.98 8.64
N GLY A 515 14.29 -8.75 9.53
CA GLY A 515 14.34 -8.48 10.97
C GLY A 515 12.97 -8.21 11.57
N VAL A 516 12.91 -7.20 12.44
CA VAL A 516 11.66 -6.63 12.98
C VAL A 516 11.17 -5.48 12.10
N ASP A 517 12.11 -4.74 11.53
CA ASP A 517 11.84 -3.48 10.84
C ASP A 517 11.03 -3.66 9.57
N HIS A 518 11.20 -4.76 8.83
CA HIS A 518 10.46 -5.02 7.61
C HIS A 518 9.42 -6.13 7.74
N ALA A 519 9.38 -6.86 8.86
CA ALA A 519 8.43 -7.96 9.09
C ALA A 519 6.96 -7.61 8.79
N PRO A 520 6.45 -6.39 9.12
CA PRO A 520 5.06 -6.01 8.80
C PRO A 520 4.72 -6.03 7.30
N TRP A 521 5.71 -5.90 6.42
CA TRP A 521 5.51 -5.86 4.97
C TRP A 521 5.88 -7.16 4.25
N LEU A 522 6.46 -8.15 4.95
CA LEU A 522 6.95 -9.37 4.33
C LEU A 522 5.83 -10.13 3.58
N GLU A 523 4.64 -10.20 4.16
CA GLU A 523 3.49 -10.87 3.52
C GLU A 523 3.11 -10.23 2.18
N ARG A 524 3.26 -8.90 2.04
CA ARG A 524 3.03 -8.20 0.76
C ARG A 524 4.08 -8.55 -0.29
N GLN A 525 5.27 -8.96 0.11
CA GLN A 525 6.37 -9.34 -0.79
C GLN A 525 6.23 -10.79 -1.29
N ILE A 526 5.86 -11.73 -0.41
CA ILE A 526 5.88 -13.17 -0.72
C ILE A 526 4.51 -13.85 -0.74
N GLY A 527 3.44 -13.09 -0.47
CA GLY A 527 2.07 -13.58 -0.42
C GLY A 527 1.74 -14.36 0.87
N ALA A 528 0.43 -14.56 1.10
CA ALA A 528 -0.08 -15.27 2.28
C ALA A 528 0.33 -16.74 2.29
N GLU A 529 0.38 -17.38 1.12
CA GLU A 529 0.81 -18.77 0.94
C GLU A 529 2.31 -18.92 1.21
N GLY A 530 3.13 -17.96 0.76
CA GLY A 530 4.56 -17.91 1.08
C GLY A 530 4.79 -17.79 2.59
N MET A 531 4.04 -16.92 3.25
CA MET A 531 4.05 -16.82 4.72
C MET A 531 3.59 -18.11 5.41
N SER A 532 2.56 -18.78 4.89
CA SER A 532 2.07 -20.06 5.42
C SER A 532 3.14 -21.15 5.36
N LEU A 533 3.87 -21.25 4.23
CA LEU A 533 4.98 -22.19 4.07
C LEU A 533 6.13 -21.90 5.04
N LEU A 534 6.52 -20.64 5.22
CA LEU A 534 7.55 -20.26 6.20
C LEU A 534 7.12 -20.60 7.63
N ARG A 535 5.86 -20.33 7.99
CA ARG A 535 5.30 -20.70 9.31
C ARG A 535 5.25 -22.23 9.50
N ALA A 536 4.95 -22.99 8.45
CA ALA A 536 4.98 -24.45 8.51
C ALA A 536 6.40 -24.98 8.76
N LEU A 537 7.40 -24.45 8.05
CA LEU A 537 8.80 -24.80 8.26
C LEU A 537 9.29 -24.44 9.67
N LYS A 538 8.92 -23.26 10.16
CA LYS A 538 9.20 -22.82 11.53
C LYS A 538 8.62 -23.78 12.58
N ARG A 539 7.35 -24.19 12.44
CA ARG A 539 6.70 -25.13 13.37
C ARG A 539 7.35 -26.50 13.38
N GLU A 540 7.81 -26.98 12.22
CA GLU A 540 8.52 -28.25 12.13
C GLU A 540 9.89 -28.17 12.80
N LEU A 541 10.68 -27.15 12.47
CA LEU A 541 12.06 -27.03 12.96
C LEU A 541 12.14 -26.58 14.42
N ASP A 542 11.16 -25.80 14.89
CA ASP A 542 11.12 -25.22 16.23
C ASP A 542 9.67 -25.20 16.78
N PRO A 543 9.16 -26.37 17.22
CA PRO A 543 7.78 -26.52 17.68
C PRO A 543 7.48 -25.75 18.97
N ARG A 544 8.51 -25.35 19.73
CA ARG A 544 8.38 -24.55 20.96
C ARG A 544 8.53 -23.04 20.71
N ALA A 545 8.78 -22.65 19.46
CA ALA A 545 8.96 -21.26 19.06
C ALA A 545 9.99 -20.53 19.95
N ILE A 546 11.15 -21.18 20.18
CA ILE A 546 12.24 -20.63 21.00
C ILE A 546 13.29 -19.88 20.15
N LEU A 547 13.43 -20.19 18.86
CA LEU A 547 14.48 -19.65 18.01
C LEU A 547 14.13 -18.26 17.47
N ASN A 548 14.93 -17.27 17.87
CA ASN A 548 14.86 -15.85 17.55
C ASN A 548 13.42 -15.30 17.36
N PRO A 549 12.52 -15.50 18.34
CA PRO A 549 11.11 -15.18 18.21
C PRO A 549 10.88 -13.69 17.93
N GLY A 550 9.87 -13.41 17.11
CA GLY A 550 9.45 -12.07 16.69
C GLY A 550 10.26 -11.43 15.55
N LYS A 551 11.28 -12.10 15.00
CA LYS A 551 12.00 -11.66 13.78
C LYS A 551 11.47 -12.46 12.59
N LEU A 552 11.43 -11.86 11.40
CA LEU A 552 10.93 -12.44 10.14
C LEU A 552 9.44 -12.85 10.17
N LEU A 553 9.05 -13.64 11.17
CA LEU A 553 7.71 -14.09 11.49
C LEU A 553 7.25 -13.40 12.78
N PRO A 554 6.43 -12.33 12.69
CA PRO A 554 5.91 -11.68 13.89
C PRO A 554 4.97 -12.65 14.62
N GLU A 555 5.28 -12.94 15.89
CA GLU A 555 4.38 -13.67 16.79
C GLU A 555 3.41 -12.65 17.41
N GLY A 556 2.09 -12.89 17.36
CA GLY A 556 1.13 -12.10 18.14
C GLY A 556 1.24 -10.57 18.07
N GLY A 557 1.46 -9.98 16.89
CA GLY A 557 1.43 -8.53 16.68
C GLY A 557 2.75 -7.79 16.91
N VAL A 558 3.89 -8.48 17.11
CA VAL A 558 5.18 -7.81 17.30
C VAL A 558 5.94 -7.61 16.00
N GLY A 559 5.50 -6.62 15.23
CA GLY A 559 6.33 -5.87 14.28
C GLY A 559 6.42 -4.41 14.75
N LEU A 560 6.87 -3.47 13.92
CA LEU A 560 6.66 -2.04 14.17
C LEU A 560 5.16 -1.78 14.42
N SER A 561 4.75 -1.78 15.68
CA SER A 561 3.36 -1.58 16.07
C SER A 561 2.97 -0.15 15.75
N LEU A 562 1.92 -0.02 14.94
CA LEU A 562 1.15 1.22 14.83
C LEU A 562 0.65 1.56 16.25
N PRO A 563 0.71 2.81 16.69
CA PRO A 563 0.47 3.15 18.09
C PRO A 563 -0.92 2.70 18.56
N ASP A 564 -0.92 1.85 19.60
CA ASP A 564 -2.08 1.44 20.37
C ASP A 564 -2.76 2.65 21.02
N ARG A 565 -4.07 2.76 20.82
CA ARG A 565 -4.98 3.40 21.77
C ARG A 565 -5.71 2.28 22.51
N ALA A 566 -5.04 1.67 23.48
CA ALA A 566 -5.67 0.67 24.34
C ALA A 566 -6.13 1.29 25.67
N GLY A 567 -7.44 1.40 25.82
CA GLY A 567 -8.14 1.16 27.08
C GLY A 567 -8.96 -0.11 26.92
N THR A 568 -8.68 -1.11 27.77
CA THR A 568 -9.44 -2.34 28.08
C THR A 568 -9.68 -3.39 26.98
N ALA A 569 -9.37 -4.63 27.37
CA ALA A 569 -9.43 -5.85 26.57
C ALA A 569 -10.85 -6.23 26.10
N ALA A 570 -11.04 -6.22 24.78
CA ALA A 570 -11.92 -7.09 24.01
C ALA A 570 -11.14 -7.43 22.72
N GLN A 571 -11.33 -8.61 22.14
CA GLN A 571 -10.67 -9.02 20.88
C GLN A 571 -10.69 -7.86 19.87
N GLY A 572 -9.52 -7.34 19.49
CA GLY A 572 -9.42 -6.15 18.65
C GLY A 572 -10.01 -6.40 17.26
N PRO A 573 -10.71 -5.43 16.65
CA PRO A 573 -11.30 -5.60 15.33
C PRO A 573 -10.18 -5.77 14.30
N ASP A 574 -10.37 -6.75 13.43
CA ASP A 574 -9.63 -6.92 12.19
C ASP A 574 -9.49 -5.55 11.49
N PRO A 575 -8.26 -5.02 11.26
CA PRO A 575 -8.07 -3.70 10.67
C PRO A 575 -8.55 -3.62 9.21
N GLU A 576 -8.89 -4.76 8.59
CA GLU A 576 -9.61 -4.83 7.31
C GLU A 576 -11.14 -5.01 7.48
N ALA A 577 -11.67 -5.01 8.71
CA ALA A 577 -13.10 -5.09 8.93
C ALA A 577 -13.81 -3.77 8.57
N PRO A 578 -14.96 -3.84 7.88
CA PRO A 578 -15.81 -2.68 7.67
C PRO A 578 -16.20 -2.05 9.01
N PRO A 579 -16.34 -0.72 9.08
CA PRO A 579 -16.72 -0.04 10.32
C PRO A 579 -18.05 -0.57 10.84
N ALA A 580 -18.20 -0.60 12.17
CA ALA A 580 -19.44 -1.00 12.81
C ALA A 580 -20.51 0.08 12.58
N LEU A 581 -21.57 -0.31 11.88
CA LEU A 581 -22.71 0.52 11.50
C LEU A 581 -23.98 -0.25 11.86
N SER A 582 -24.19 -0.42 13.16
CA SER A 582 -25.32 -1.12 13.75
C SER A 582 -26.28 -0.15 14.44
N SER A 583 -27.42 -0.65 14.94
CA SER A 583 -28.35 0.18 15.71
C SER A 583 -27.69 0.83 16.94
N ALA A 584 -26.72 0.17 17.57
CA ALA A 584 -25.99 0.71 18.71
C ALA A 584 -25.05 1.85 18.30
N THR A 585 -24.30 1.68 17.20
CA THR A 585 -23.40 2.75 16.72
C THR A 585 -24.17 3.92 16.14
N ARG A 586 -25.35 3.69 15.53
CA ARG A 586 -26.29 4.75 15.14
C ARG A 586 -26.66 5.65 16.32
N GLN A 587 -27.08 5.03 17.42
CA GLN A 587 -27.49 5.76 18.63
C GLN A 587 -26.30 6.56 19.20
N ALA A 588 -25.13 5.94 19.29
CA ALA A 588 -23.91 6.60 19.75
C ALA A 588 -23.50 7.78 18.84
N HIS A 589 -23.64 7.65 17.52
CA HIS A 589 -23.38 8.75 16.57
C HIS A 589 -24.34 9.93 16.79
N LEU A 590 -25.63 9.64 17.00
CA LEU A 590 -26.64 10.66 17.26
C LEU A 590 -26.36 11.39 18.59
N GLU A 591 -26.12 10.65 19.67
CA GLU A 591 -25.80 11.20 20.99
C GLU A 591 -24.54 12.08 20.95
N ARG A 592 -23.49 11.61 20.28
CA ARG A 592 -22.26 12.38 20.10
C ARG A 592 -22.49 13.67 19.32
N ALA A 593 -23.27 13.61 18.24
CA ALA A 593 -23.60 14.80 17.47
C ALA A 593 -24.44 15.82 18.27
N VAL A 594 -25.33 15.35 19.15
CA VAL A 594 -26.11 16.21 20.06
C VAL A 594 -25.20 16.87 21.09
N ALA A 595 -24.27 16.12 21.68
CA ALA A 595 -23.37 16.61 22.73
C ALA A 595 -22.34 17.61 22.19
N ASP A 596 -21.65 17.24 21.11
CA ASP A 596 -20.46 17.96 20.63
C ASP A 596 -20.78 19.00 19.55
N GLY A 597 -21.87 18.81 18.80
CA GLY A 597 -22.08 19.47 17.52
C GLY A 597 -21.07 19.03 16.45
N VAL A 598 -21.16 19.64 15.25
CA VAL A 598 -20.28 19.30 14.11
C VAL A 598 -19.82 20.54 13.33
N ASP A 599 -18.72 20.41 12.60
CA ASP A 599 -18.29 21.44 11.64
C ASP A 599 -19.25 21.48 10.44
N VAL A 600 -19.60 20.31 9.91
CA VAL A 600 -20.46 20.18 8.73
C VAL A 600 -21.57 19.16 8.99
N LEU A 601 -22.83 19.62 8.91
CA LEU A 601 -24.01 18.76 8.87
C LEU A 601 -24.44 18.56 7.43
N ILE A 602 -24.58 17.31 7.00
CA ILE A 602 -25.00 16.93 5.64
C ILE A 602 -26.37 16.31 5.71
N ILE A 603 -27.31 16.88 4.95
CA ILE A 603 -28.70 16.43 4.88
C ILE A 603 -28.90 15.65 3.57
N GLY A 604 -29.22 14.37 3.68
CA GLY A 604 -29.40 13.45 2.56
C GLY A 604 -28.21 12.51 2.40
N GLY A 605 -28.48 11.21 2.52
CA GLY A 605 -27.52 10.11 2.47
C GLY A 605 -27.40 9.45 1.09
N GLY A 606 -27.66 10.19 0.02
CA GLY A 606 -27.37 9.78 -1.36
C GLY A 606 -25.91 9.98 -1.74
N ILE A 607 -25.54 9.63 -2.97
CA ILE A 607 -24.15 9.67 -3.47
C ILE A 607 -23.47 11.02 -3.22
N ASN A 608 -24.16 12.14 -3.47
CA ASN A 608 -23.62 13.47 -3.26
C ASN A 608 -23.30 13.71 -1.78
N GLY A 609 -24.23 13.37 -0.88
CA GLY A 609 -24.07 13.55 0.55
C GLY A 609 -22.95 12.70 1.13
N VAL A 610 -22.87 11.42 0.76
CA VAL A 610 -21.81 10.53 1.26
C VAL A 610 -20.43 10.88 0.70
N CYS A 611 -20.33 11.38 -0.54
CA CYS A 611 -19.09 11.88 -1.10
C CYS A 611 -18.62 13.17 -0.40
N VAL A 612 -19.54 14.10 -0.11
CA VAL A 612 -19.22 15.31 0.69
C VAL A 612 -18.80 14.91 2.11
N ALA A 613 -19.49 13.94 2.71
CA ALA A 613 -19.16 13.44 4.04
C ALA A 613 -17.76 12.82 4.07
N ARG A 614 -17.45 11.99 3.07
CA ARG A 614 -16.13 11.37 2.92
C ARG A 614 -15.04 12.42 2.75
N ASP A 615 -15.19 13.38 1.85
CA ASP A 615 -14.19 14.43 1.65
C ASP A 615 -14.00 15.25 2.94
N ALA A 616 -15.08 15.64 3.60
CA ALA A 616 -15.03 16.42 4.84
C ALA A 616 -14.31 15.66 5.97
N ALA A 617 -14.60 14.37 6.16
CA ALA A 617 -13.94 13.52 7.14
C ALA A 617 -12.46 13.31 6.81
N MET A 618 -12.13 13.01 5.55
CA MET A 618 -10.74 12.83 5.09
C MET A 618 -9.88 14.09 5.24
N ARG A 619 -10.51 15.26 5.17
CA ARG A 619 -9.88 16.56 5.44
C ARG A 619 -9.72 16.88 6.93
N GLY A 620 -10.30 16.06 7.81
CA GLY A 620 -10.19 16.14 9.27
C GLY A 620 -11.26 16.98 9.96
N LEU A 621 -12.42 17.18 9.33
CA LEU A 621 -13.55 17.91 9.91
C LEU A 621 -14.43 16.97 10.76
N SER A 622 -15.13 17.51 11.75
CA SER A 622 -16.23 16.79 12.40
C SER A 622 -17.49 16.87 11.52
N VAL A 623 -18.04 15.71 11.18
CA VAL A 623 -19.09 15.61 10.16
C VAL A 623 -20.22 14.71 10.65
N LEU A 624 -21.46 15.14 10.43
CA LEU A 624 -22.65 14.30 10.58
C LEU A 624 -23.37 14.23 9.24
N VAL A 625 -23.65 13.02 8.75
CA VAL A 625 -24.59 12.79 7.64
C VAL A 625 -25.88 12.17 8.18
N VAL A 626 -27.01 12.78 7.82
CA VAL A 626 -28.34 12.31 8.20
C VAL A 626 -29.19 11.97 6.98
N GLU A 627 -29.93 10.87 7.08
CA GLU A 627 -30.84 10.39 6.05
C GLU A 627 -32.20 10.05 6.68
N GLN A 628 -33.29 10.53 6.08
CA GLN A 628 -34.65 10.32 6.60
C GLN A 628 -35.13 8.87 6.47
N ALA A 629 -34.62 8.15 5.46
CA ALA A 629 -34.92 6.74 5.21
C ALA A 629 -33.63 5.90 5.40
N GLN A 630 -33.43 4.85 4.59
CA GLN A 630 -32.14 4.16 4.51
C GLN A 630 -31.18 4.93 3.58
N PHE A 631 -29.88 4.88 3.88
CA PHE A 631 -28.84 5.42 3.00
C PHE A 631 -28.98 4.87 1.57
N ALA A 632 -28.75 5.74 0.58
CA ALA A 632 -28.96 5.51 -0.84
C ALA A 632 -30.42 5.29 -1.34
N SER A 633 -31.45 5.24 -0.48
CA SER A 633 -32.83 4.86 -0.86
C SER A 633 -33.54 5.72 -1.93
N GLY A 634 -33.10 6.97 -2.13
CA GLY A 634 -33.59 7.86 -3.18
C GLY A 634 -32.97 7.58 -4.56
N THR A 635 -32.63 8.64 -5.31
CA THR A 635 -32.06 8.55 -6.66
C THR A 635 -30.82 7.63 -6.74
N SER A 636 -30.01 7.57 -5.68
CA SER A 636 -28.77 6.77 -5.60
C SER A 636 -28.98 5.26 -5.49
N SER A 637 -30.23 4.79 -5.47
CA SER A 637 -30.58 3.37 -5.61
C SER A 637 -31.46 3.12 -6.84
N ARG A 638 -31.84 4.16 -7.59
CA ARG A 638 -32.82 4.12 -8.67
C ARG A 638 -32.26 4.72 -9.98
N SER A 639 -30.95 4.66 -10.16
CA SER A 639 -30.28 5.06 -11.41
C SER A 639 -30.30 3.93 -12.46
N SER A 640 -29.83 4.23 -13.67
CA SER A 640 -29.57 3.22 -14.72
C SER A 640 -28.38 2.29 -14.43
N LYS A 641 -27.75 2.39 -13.25
CA LYS A 641 -26.61 1.54 -12.85
C LYS A 641 -25.34 1.74 -13.69
N LEU A 642 -25.19 2.91 -14.29
CA LEU A 642 -24.08 3.23 -15.20
C LEU A 642 -23.13 4.27 -14.59
N ILE A 643 -21.83 4.02 -14.74
CA ILE A 643 -20.77 5.02 -14.60
C ILE A 643 -20.34 5.39 -16.02
N HIS A 644 -21.00 6.40 -16.56
CA HIS A 644 -20.86 6.75 -17.98
C HIS A 644 -20.00 8.00 -18.20
N GLY A 645 -19.15 7.98 -19.23
CA GLY A 645 -18.27 9.08 -19.61
C GLY A 645 -18.95 10.20 -20.41
N GLY A 646 -20.25 10.08 -20.67
CA GLY A 646 -21.06 11.19 -21.14
C GLY A 646 -21.10 11.39 -22.66
N LEU A 647 -21.13 10.32 -23.44
CA LEU A 647 -21.18 10.38 -24.90
C LEU A 647 -22.27 11.34 -25.45
N ARG A 648 -23.45 11.40 -24.83
CA ARG A 648 -24.54 12.32 -25.23
C ARG A 648 -24.16 13.82 -25.16
N TYR A 649 -23.23 14.20 -24.29
CA TYR A 649 -22.78 15.60 -24.18
C TYR A 649 -21.90 16.02 -25.35
N LEU A 650 -21.32 15.05 -26.06
CA LEU A 650 -20.56 15.30 -27.28
C LEU A 650 -21.47 15.82 -28.40
N GLU A 651 -22.72 15.38 -28.47
CA GLU A 651 -23.71 15.89 -29.43
C GLU A 651 -23.99 17.39 -29.25
N HIS A 652 -23.84 17.89 -28.01
CA HIS A 652 -24.03 19.30 -27.66
C HIS A 652 -22.70 20.08 -27.57
N LEU A 653 -21.58 19.47 -28.00
CA LEU A 653 -20.23 20.04 -27.94
C LEU A 653 -19.76 20.48 -26.53
N GLU A 654 -20.32 19.88 -25.47
CA GLU A 654 -19.95 20.17 -24.08
C GLU A 654 -18.70 19.40 -23.66
N LEU A 655 -17.57 19.64 -24.36
CA LEU A 655 -16.34 18.87 -24.24
C LEU A 655 -15.76 18.84 -22.81
N GLY A 656 -15.88 19.93 -22.05
CA GLY A 656 -15.41 19.98 -20.66
C GLY A 656 -16.10 18.96 -19.76
N LEU A 657 -17.41 18.78 -19.92
CA LEU A 657 -18.20 17.82 -19.15
C LEU A 657 -17.90 16.38 -19.55
N VAL A 658 -17.61 16.13 -20.83
CA VAL A 658 -17.17 14.82 -21.32
C VAL A 658 -15.82 14.46 -20.69
N PHE A 659 -14.85 15.38 -20.72
CA PHE A 659 -13.52 15.15 -20.15
C PHE A 659 -13.56 14.90 -18.63
N GLU A 660 -14.36 15.68 -17.89
CA GLU A 660 -14.58 15.47 -16.45
C GLU A 660 -15.20 14.10 -16.18
N SER A 661 -16.25 13.75 -16.93
CA SER A 661 -16.95 12.47 -16.76
C SER A 661 -16.05 11.27 -17.06
N LEU A 662 -15.24 11.33 -18.11
CA LEU A 662 -14.24 10.31 -18.44
C LEU A 662 -13.18 10.18 -17.34
N THR A 663 -12.64 11.31 -16.87
CA THR A 663 -11.64 11.32 -15.80
C THR A 663 -12.18 10.70 -14.51
N GLU A 664 -13.40 11.05 -14.11
CA GLU A 664 -14.01 10.52 -12.88
C GLU A 664 -14.44 9.05 -13.03
N ARG A 665 -14.89 8.62 -14.21
CA ARG A 665 -15.14 7.19 -14.49
C ARG A 665 -13.86 6.37 -14.34
N ASP A 666 -12.77 6.80 -14.96
CA ASP A 666 -11.51 6.07 -14.91
C ASP A 666 -10.97 6.03 -13.47
N ARG A 667 -11.19 7.10 -12.70
CA ARG A 667 -10.93 7.10 -11.25
C ARG A 667 -11.78 6.06 -10.53
N LEU A 668 -13.09 6.02 -10.75
CA LEU A 668 -13.97 5.03 -10.10
C LEU A 668 -13.59 3.59 -10.43
N LEU A 669 -13.19 3.31 -11.68
CA LEU A 669 -12.64 2.01 -12.08
C LEU A 669 -11.36 1.64 -11.31
N SER A 670 -10.53 2.63 -10.98
CA SER A 670 -9.30 2.39 -10.19
C SER A 670 -9.54 2.34 -8.68
N LEU A 671 -10.46 3.15 -8.15
CA LEU A 671 -10.72 3.29 -6.71
C LEU A 671 -11.64 2.18 -6.19
N ALA A 672 -12.47 1.60 -7.05
CA ALA A 672 -13.46 0.59 -6.68
C ALA A 672 -13.57 -0.53 -7.74
N PRO A 673 -12.48 -1.25 -8.08
CA PRO A 673 -12.43 -2.19 -9.22
C PRO A 673 -13.40 -3.37 -9.11
N ASN A 674 -13.91 -3.69 -7.91
CA ASN A 674 -14.91 -4.74 -7.71
C ASN A 674 -16.36 -4.23 -7.77
N LEU A 675 -16.58 -2.94 -7.49
CA LEU A 675 -17.91 -2.31 -7.47
C LEU A 675 -18.25 -1.61 -8.79
N VAL A 676 -17.23 -1.17 -9.53
CA VAL A 676 -17.36 -0.49 -10.83
C VAL A 676 -16.62 -1.30 -11.88
N ARG A 677 -17.32 -1.71 -12.94
CA ARG A 677 -16.80 -2.66 -13.92
C ARG A 677 -16.99 -2.19 -15.35
N PRO A 678 -16.03 -2.44 -16.25
CA PRO A 678 -16.20 -2.14 -17.65
C PRO A 678 -17.28 -3.03 -18.28
N VAL A 679 -18.10 -2.46 -19.15
CA VAL A 679 -19.10 -3.15 -19.97
C VAL A 679 -19.11 -2.54 -21.37
N GLY A 680 -19.13 -3.39 -22.38
CA GLY A 680 -19.25 -2.95 -23.77
C GLY A 680 -20.66 -2.48 -24.08
N PHE A 681 -20.78 -1.39 -24.82
CA PHE A 681 -22.03 -0.82 -25.34
C PHE A 681 -22.04 -0.95 -26.85
N LEU A 682 -23.06 -1.62 -27.38
CA LEU A 682 -23.34 -1.66 -28.80
C LEU A 682 -24.35 -0.57 -29.16
N ILE A 683 -23.97 0.31 -30.08
CA ILE A 683 -24.87 1.26 -30.75
C ILE A 683 -25.14 0.68 -32.15
N PRO A 684 -26.29 0.01 -32.37
CA PRO A 684 -26.70 -0.39 -33.71
C PRO A 684 -27.20 0.83 -34.50
N VAL A 685 -26.90 0.87 -35.80
CA VAL A 685 -27.30 1.95 -36.70
C VAL A 685 -28.16 1.38 -37.82
N TYR A 686 -29.41 1.83 -37.91
CA TYR A 686 -30.40 1.45 -38.90
C TYR A 686 -30.56 2.50 -40.00
N GLU A 687 -31.17 2.09 -41.11
CA GLU A 687 -31.58 2.98 -42.19
C GLU A 687 -32.60 4.01 -41.70
N GLY A 688 -32.30 5.30 -41.91
CA GLY A 688 -33.17 6.39 -41.47
C GLY A 688 -32.92 6.89 -40.05
N ASP A 689 -31.94 6.34 -39.33
CA ASP A 689 -31.50 6.89 -38.05
C ASP A 689 -30.92 8.30 -38.21
N LYS A 690 -31.07 9.14 -37.17
CA LYS A 690 -30.61 10.53 -37.15
C LYS A 690 -29.12 10.69 -37.48
N HIS A 691 -28.30 9.73 -37.02
CA HIS A 691 -26.86 9.72 -37.24
C HIS A 691 -26.46 8.47 -38.02
N SER A 692 -25.73 8.68 -39.11
CA SER A 692 -25.17 7.61 -39.92
C SER A 692 -24.00 6.92 -39.23
N LEU A 693 -23.65 5.71 -39.68
CA LEU A 693 -22.62 4.89 -39.04
C LEU A 693 -21.24 5.58 -38.98
N TRP A 694 -20.90 6.40 -39.97
CA TRP A 694 -19.61 7.12 -39.97
C TRP A 694 -19.61 8.32 -39.02
N GLU A 695 -20.76 8.96 -38.79
CA GLU A 695 -20.88 10.08 -37.83
C GLU A 695 -20.73 9.57 -36.39
N VAL A 696 -21.36 8.43 -36.08
CA VAL A 696 -21.21 7.78 -34.77
C VAL A 696 -19.76 7.33 -34.54
N ASP A 697 -19.12 6.76 -35.56
CA ASP A 697 -17.70 6.37 -35.52
C ASP A 697 -16.77 7.58 -35.30
N ALA A 698 -16.99 8.68 -36.02
CA ALA A 698 -16.23 9.91 -35.84
C ALA A 698 -16.42 10.54 -34.45
N GLY A 699 -17.64 10.52 -33.91
CA GLY A 699 -17.92 10.96 -32.54
C GLY A 699 -17.18 10.12 -31.51
N LEU A 700 -17.16 8.80 -31.67
CA LEU A 700 -16.44 7.89 -30.77
C LEU A 700 -14.92 8.01 -30.89
N TRP A 701 -14.39 8.41 -32.04
CA TRP A 701 -12.98 8.80 -32.15
C TRP A 701 -12.63 10.03 -31.32
N ILE A 702 -13.48 11.05 -31.32
CA ILE A 702 -13.31 12.24 -30.47
C ILE A 702 -13.39 11.83 -29.00
N TYR A 703 -14.37 10.98 -28.66
CA TYR A 703 -14.56 10.45 -27.31
C TYR A 703 -13.34 9.67 -26.81
N ASP A 704 -12.78 8.78 -27.63
CA ASP A 704 -11.57 8.01 -27.31
C ASP A 704 -10.34 8.90 -27.13
N LEU A 705 -10.16 9.91 -27.99
CA LEU A 705 -9.09 10.90 -27.85
C LEU A 705 -9.20 11.68 -26.54
N MET A 706 -10.41 12.07 -26.15
CA MET A 706 -10.67 12.79 -24.91
C MET A 706 -10.45 11.94 -23.65
N SER A 707 -10.62 10.62 -23.76
CA SER A 707 -10.22 9.67 -22.70
C SER A 707 -8.70 9.54 -22.57
N LEU A 708 -7.91 10.21 -23.43
CA LEU A 708 -6.46 10.05 -23.56
C LEU A 708 -6.05 8.58 -23.82
N PHE A 709 -6.94 7.78 -24.39
CA PHE A 709 -6.80 6.33 -24.54
C PHE A 709 -6.50 5.58 -23.22
N ARG A 710 -6.90 6.15 -22.08
CA ARG A 710 -6.66 5.56 -20.75
C ARG A 710 -7.74 4.50 -20.47
N MET A 711 -7.33 3.23 -20.61
CA MET A 711 -7.97 2.05 -20.02
C MET A 711 -9.49 1.91 -20.17
N VAL A 712 -9.98 1.82 -21.41
CA VAL A 712 -11.02 0.86 -21.81
C VAL A 712 -10.78 0.48 -23.29
N LYS A 713 -11.31 -0.62 -23.81
CA LYS A 713 -10.96 -1.04 -25.19
C LYS A 713 -11.37 0.06 -26.16
N ARG A 714 -10.51 0.32 -27.14
CA ARG A 714 -10.79 1.28 -28.22
C ARG A 714 -12.10 0.90 -28.91
N HIS A 715 -12.89 1.91 -29.32
CA HIS A 715 -14.13 1.63 -30.02
C HIS A 715 -13.88 0.82 -31.30
N ASN A 716 -14.83 -0.03 -31.65
CA ASN A 716 -14.76 -0.92 -32.80
C ASN A 716 -16.03 -0.79 -33.64
N ARG A 717 -15.87 -0.37 -34.90
CA ARG A 717 -16.93 -0.31 -35.89
C ARG A 717 -17.13 -1.67 -36.55
N MET A 718 -18.39 -2.07 -36.71
CA MET A 718 -18.80 -3.34 -37.28
C MET A 718 -19.81 -3.14 -38.40
N ASN A 719 -19.78 -4.02 -39.39
CA ASN A 719 -20.83 -4.14 -40.40
C ASN A 719 -22.04 -4.92 -39.83
N ALA A 720 -23.15 -4.94 -40.57
CA ALA A 720 -24.41 -5.56 -40.12
C ALA A 720 -24.26 -7.05 -39.78
N ASP A 721 -23.50 -7.81 -40.57
CA ASP A 721 -23.27 -9.24 -40.34
C ASP A 721 -22.51 -9.49 -39.04
N ALA A 722 -21.45 -8.71 -38.77
CA ALA A 722 -20.67 -8.82 -37.54
C ALA A 722 -21.48 -8.40 -36.31
N VAL A 723 -22.37 -7.39 -36.43
CA VAL A 723 -23.30 -7.02 -35.35
C VAL A 723 -24.24 -8.19 -35.03
N THR A 724 -24.88 -8.76 -36.06
CA THR A 724 -25.85 -9.85 -35.91
C THR A 724 -25.20 -11.11 -35.32
N ALA A 725 -23.94 -11.40 -35.70
CA ALA A 725 -23.17 -12.51 -35.13
C ALA A 725 -22.84 -12.32 -33.64
N GLN A 726 -22.55 -11.09 -33.21
CA GLN A 726 -22.22 -10.79 -31.80
C GLN A 726 -23.44 -10.54 -30.91
N MET A 727 -24.59 -10.20 -31.50
CA MET A 727 -25.85 -9.99 -30.81
C MET A 727 -26.98 -10.74 -31.54
N PRO A 728 -27.07 -12.07 -31.37
CA PRO A 728 -28.16 -12.86 -31.92
C PRO A 728 -29.52 -12.35 -31.43
N GLY A 729 -30.52 -12.32 -32.30
CA GLY A 729 -31.87 -11.82 -31.99
C GLY A 729 -32.04 -10.31 -32.16
N LEU A 730 -30.96 -9.55 -32.39
CA LEU A 730 -31.08 -8.15 -32.83
C LEU A 730 -31.68 -8.12 -34.25
N ARG A 731 -32.66 -7.23 -34.48
CA ARG A 731 -33.35 -7.09 -35.75
C ARG A 731 -32.36 -6.79 -36.90
N ALA A 732 -32.29 -7.68 -37.87
CA ALA A 732 -31.42 -7.52 -39.05
C ALA A 732 -32.00 -6.56 -40.11
N GLN A 733 -33.32 -6.44 -40.19
CA GLN A 733 -33.98 -5.61 -41.21
C GLN A 733 -33.60 -4.14 -41.05
N GLY A 734 -33.02 -3.55 -42.11
CA GLY A 734 -32.60 -2.15 -42.15
C GLY A 734 -31.30 -1.83 -41.40
N LEU A 735 -30.61 -2.82 -40.81
CA LEU A 735 -29.36 -2.61 -40.07
C LEU A 735 -28.21 -2.30 -41.05
N LYS A 736 -27.54 -1.16 -40.88
CA LYS A 736 -26.35 -0.77 -41.68
C LYS A 736 -25.04 -1.20 -41.03
N GLY A 737 -25.02 -1.34 -39.71
CA GLY A 737 -23.86 -1.74 -38.92
C GLY A 737 -24.01 -1.28 -37.47
N GLY A 738 -22.90 -1.19 -36.75
CA GLY A 738 -22.91 -0.69 -35.38
C GLY A 738 -21.52 -0.37 -34.87
N VAL A 739 -21.45 0.38 -33.77
CA VAL A 739 -20.18 0.69 -33.09
C VAL A 739 -20.23 0.18 -31.67
N ILE A 740 -19.15 -0.47 -31.25
CA ILE A 740 -18.94 -0.88 -29.87
C ILE A 740 -18.00 0.12 -29.21
N TYR A 741 -18.38 0.64 -28.05
CA TYR A 741 -17.49 1.36 -27.17
C TYR A 741 -17.63 0.81 -25.74
N ASP A 742 -16.64 1.02 -24.89
CA ASP A 742 -16.73 0.57 -23.51
C ASP A 742 -17.04 1.73 -22.56
N ASP A 743 -17.93 1.47 -21.59
CA ASP A 743 -18.16 2.33 -20.43
C ASP A 743 -18.19 1.44 -19.17
N ALA A 744 -18.77 1.91 -18.05
CA ALA A 744 -18.82 1.11 -16.83
C ALA A 744 -20.23 0.96 -16.24
N THR A 745 -20.42 -0.13 -15.52
CA THR A 745 -21.63 -0.47 -14.73
C THR A 745 -21.28 -0.63 -13.26
N THR A 746 -22.26 -0.45 -12.39
CA THR A 746 -22.11 -0.56 -10.93
C THR A 746 -23.42 -0.97 -10.25
N ASP A 747 -23.39 -1.34 -8.97
CA ASP A 747 -24.56 -1.22 -8.11
C ASP A 747 -24.48 0.12 -7.36
N ASP A 748 -25.38 1.04 -7.70
CA ASP A 748 -25.35 2.43 -7.20
C ASP A 748 -25.54 2.52 -5.68
N ALA A 749 -26.37 1.64 -5.12
CA ALA A 749 -26.64 1.61 -3.69
C ALA A 749 -25.45 1.04 -2.93
N CYS A 750 -24.87 -0.06 -3.43
CA CYS A 750 -23.66 -0.66 -2.88
C CYS A 750 -22.44 0.28 -2.96
N LEU A 751 -22.25 0.98 -4.09
CA LEU A 751 -21.20 1.99 -4.24
C LEU A 751 -21.38 3.13 -3.23
N THR A 752 -22.61 3.61 -3.08
CA THR A 752 -22.95 4.66 -2.10
C THR A 752 -22.64 4.19 -0.67
N MET A 753 -22.97 2.94 -0.34
CA MET A 753 -22.67 2.37 0.99
C MET A 753 -21.17 2.17 1.22
N ALA A 754 -20.41 1.74 0.21
CA ALA A 754 -18.95 1.64 0.33
C ALA A 754 -18.31 3.02 0.60
N ILE A 755 -18.80 4.07 -0.05
CA ILE A 755 -18.35 5.45 0.20
C ILE A 755 -18.74 5.91 1.60
N LEU A 756 -19.96 5.59 2.07
CA LEU A 756 -20.39 5.88 3.44
C LEU A 756 -19.50 5.18 4.48
N ARG A 757 -19.23 3.88 4.30
CA ARG A 757 -18.31 3.14 5.17
C ARG A 757 -16.93 3.80 5.17
N SER A 758 -16.41 4.18 4.01
CA SER A 758 -15.15 4.93 3.93
C SER A 758 -15.20 6.27 4.69
N ALA A 759 -16.31 7.01 4.60
CA ALA A 759 -16.48 8.25 5.37
C ALA A 759 -16.45 8.00 6.90
N VAL A 760 -17.11 6.93 7.36
CA VAL A 760 -17.16 6.55 8.79
C VAL A 760 -15.81 6.05 9.28
N THR A 761 -15.06 5.30 8.46
CA THR A 761 -13.66 4.92 8.75
C THR A 761 -12.78 6.16 8.95
N HIS A 762 -13.08 7.26 8.25
CA HIS A 762 -12.41 8.55 8.42
C HIS A 762 -12.99 9.43 9.54
N GLY A 763 -13.96 8.94 10.30
CA GLY A 763 -14.51 9.62 11.48
C GLY A 763 -15.82 10.39 11.24
N ALA A 764 -16.47 10.23 10.09
CA ALA A 764 -17.83 10.77 9.91
C ALA A 764 -18.84 10.04 10.81
N LEU A 765 -19.79 10.79 11.37
CA LEU A 765 -20.96 10.25 12.05
C LEU A 765 -22.06 10.04 11.02
N ALA A 766 -22.72 8.89 11.07
CA ALA A 766 -23.80 8.52 10.14
C ALA A 766 -25.05 8.06 10.90
N VAL A 767 -26.19 8.66 10.58
CA VAL A 767 -27.48 8.34 11.20
C VAL A 767 -28.57 8.29 10.12
N ASN A 768 -29.11 7.10 9.86
CA ASN A 768 -30.28 6.91 9.00
C ASN A 768 -31.58 7.02 9.83
N ARG A 769 -32.75 7.02 9.19
CA ARG A 769 -34.04 7.19 9.87
C ARG A 769 -34.12 8.49 10.68
N ALA A 770 -33.41 9.52 10.24
CA ALA A 770 -33.23 10.80 10.89
C ALA A 770 -33.69 11.94 9.96
N ARG A 771 -34.92 12.40 10.17
CA ARG A 771 -35.57 13.42 9.34
C ARG A 771 -35.29 14.82 9.88
N VAL A 772 -34.73 15.71 9.06
CA VAL A 772 -34.59 17.12 9.43
C VAL A 772 -35.94 17.81 9.29
N VAL A 773 -36.49 18.33 10.38
CA VAL A 773 -37.83 18.94 10.44
C VAL A 773 -37.80 20.47 10.59
N ALA A 774 -36.67 21.03 11.00
CA ALA A 774 -36.48 22.48 11.05
C ALA A 774 -35.00 22.86 11.00
N LEU A 775 -34.69 24.03 10.45
CA LEU A 775 -33.38 24.67 10.49
C LEU A 775 -33.47 25.96 11.30
N GLY A 776 -32.58 26.15 12.27
CA GLY A 776 -32.57 27.30 13.15
C GLY A 776 -31.42 28.26 12.86
N GLU A 777 -31.71 29.54 12.98
CA GLU A 777 -30.76 30.63 12.77
C GLU A 777 -30.14 31.09 14.10
N GLU A 778 -28.83 31.25 14.13
CA GLU A 778 -28.10 31.92 15.22
C GLU A 778 -27.12 32.94 14.61
N ARG A 779 -27.12 34.18 15.11
CA ARG A 779 -26.22 35.26 14.64
C ARG A 779 -26.26 35.47 13.11
N SER A 780 -27.47 35.51 12.54
CA SER A 780 -27.70 35.73 11.10
C SER A 780 -27.17 34.63 10.18
N ARG A 781 -27.05 33.40 10.68
CA ARG A 781 -26.72 32.21 9.90
C ARG A 781 -27.46 30.97 10.40
N ILE A 782 -27.74 30.03 9.50
CA ILE A 782 -28.21 28.70 9.88
C ILE A 782 -27.10 27.98 10.64
N ALA A 783 -27.40 27.61 11.88
CA ALA A 783 -26.42 27.02 12.81
C ALA A 783 -26.97 25.83 13.60
N THR A 784 -28.28 25.58 13.53
CA THR A 784 -28.91 24.44 14.21
C THR A 784 -29.87 23.69 13.27
N ALA A 785 -30.03 22.40 13.52
CA ALA A 785 -31.02 21.57 12.85
C ALA A 785 -31.78 20.75 13.89
N ARG A 786 -33.11 20.70 13.76
CA ARG A 786 -33.97 19.78 14.52
C ARG A 786 -34.14 18.50 13.71
N ILE A 787 -33.71 17.39 14.27
CA ILE A 787 -33.70 16.07 13.64
C ILE A 787 -34.63 15.16 14.42
N GLU A 788 -35.67 14.69 13.76
CA GLU A 788 -36.59 13.68 14.26
C GLU A 788 -36.04 12.29 13.98
N ASP A 789 -35.83 11.51 15.04
CA ASP A 789 -35.57 10.08 14.92
C ASP A 789 -36.90 9.37 14.61
N THR A 790 -37.07 8.92 13.38
CA THR A 790 -38.31 8.27 12.93
C THR A 790 -38.53 6.87 13.53
N LEU A 791 -37.53 6.30 14.22
CA LEU A 791 -37.68 5.04 14.96
C LEU A 791 -38.27 5.25 16.35
N THR A 792 -37.97 6.37 17.01
CA THR A 792 -38.39 6.66 18.40
C THR A 792 -39.44 7.76 18.51
N GLY A 793 -39.53 8.64 17.50
CA GLY A 793 -40.32 9.87 17.52
C GLY A 793 -39.66 11.04 18.26
N GLU A 794 -38.44 10.85 18.80
CA GLU A 794 -37.73 11.89 19.54
C GLU A 794 -37.16 12.95 18.59
N ILE A 795 -37.09 14.20 19.08
CA ILE A 795 -36.50 15.31 18.33
C ILE A 795 -35.22 15.77 19.02
N HIS A 796 -34.12 15.67 18.30
CA HIS A 796 -32.79 16.09 18.72
C HIS A 796 -32.40 17.40 18.06
N MET A 797 -31.63 18.23 18.76
CA MET A 797 -31.11 19.48 18.23
C MET A 797 -29.61 19.36 18.01
N ILE A 798 -29.17 19.52 16.77
CA ILE A 798 -27.75 19.44 16.39
C ILE A 798 -27.24 20.84 16.05
N ARG A 799 -26.07 21.20 16.57
CA ARG A 799 -25.35 22.43 16.20
C ARG A 799 -24.36 22.14 15.09
N ALA A 800 -24.33 22.99 14.06
CA ALA A 800 -23.42 22.87 12.93
C ALA A 800 -22.83 24.23 12.54
N ARG A 801 -21.55 24.28 12.13
CA ARG A 801 -20.95 25.52 11.59
C ARG A 801 -21.37 25.80 10.16
N ALA A 802 -21.68 24.75 9.40
CA ALA A 802 -22.27 24.79 8.07
C ALA A 802 -23.22 23.60 7.87
N VAL A 803 -24.30 23.83 7.12
CA VAL A 803 -25.27 22.82 6.72
C VAL A 803 -25.22 22.66 5.20
N VAL A 804 -25.06 21.44 4.72
CA VAL A 804 -25.02 21.08 3.30
C VAL A 804 -26.24 20.24 2.97
N ASN A 805 -27.15 20.78 2.18
CA ASN A 805 -28.34 20.14 1.68
C ASN A 805 -28.02 19.38 0.38
N THR A 806 -28.03 18.06 0.47
CA THR A 806 -27.84 17.09 -0.62
C THR A 806 -29.03 16.13 -0.72
N ALA A 807 -30.23 16.57 -0.32
CA ALA A 807 -31.42 15.74 -0.19
C ALA A 807 -32.04 15.26 -1.52
N GLY A 808 -31.29 15.28 -2.63
CA GLY A 808 -31.73 14.82 -3.95
C GLY A 808 -33.04 15.49 -4.38
N PRO A 809 -34.10 14.73 -4.72
CA PRO A 809 -35.42 15.28 -5.06
C PRO A 809 -36.08 16.13 -3.96
N TRP A 810 -35.65 16.00 -2.69
CA TRP A 810 -36.21 16.73 -1.55
C TRP A 810 -35.45 18.03 -1.22
N VAL A 811 -34.45 18.44 -2.02
CA VAL A 811 -33.67 19.67 -1.73
C VAL A 811 -34.55 20.90 -1.56
N ASP A 812 -35.61 21.07 -2.35
CA ASP A 812 -36.52 22.21 -2.22
C ASP A 812 -37.34 22.17 -0.93
N ALA A 813 -37.69 20.97 -0.44
CA ALA A 813 -38.35 20.83 0.86
C ALA A 813 -37.42 21.28 2.00
N VAL A 814 -36.14 20.88 1.96
CA VAL A 814 -35.13 21.29 2.95
C VAL A 814 -34.83 22.79 2.86
N ARG A 815 -34.74 23.37 1.65
CA ARG A 815 -34.57 24.81 1.45
C ARG A 815 -35.70 25.61 2.11
N ARG A 816 -36.95 25.13 1.98
CA ARG A 816 -38.13 25.75 2.57
C ARG A 816 -38.17 25.71 4.10
N LEU A 817 -37.43 24.79 4.73
CA LEU A 817 -37.26 24.78 6.20
C LEU A 817 -36.50 26.02 6.72
N ALA A 818 -35.61 26.60 5.90
CA ALA A 818 -34.91 27.83 6.22
C ALA A 818 -35.55 29.08 5.58
N ARG A 819 -36.16 28.93 4.40
CA ARG A 819 -36.80 30.00 3.63
C ARG A 819 -38.16 29.56 3.07
N PRO A 820 -39.26 29.76 3.80
CA PRO A 820 -40.59 29.31 3.38
C PRO A 820 -41.04 29.84 2.00
N ASP A 821 -40.49 30.98 1.58
CA ASP A 821 -40.74 31.67 0.30
C ASP A 821 -39.81 31.23 -0.84
N ALA A 822 -38.91 30.27 -0.62
CA ALA A 822 -37.98 29.80 -1.63
C ALA A 822 -38.71 29.21 -2.86
N GLN A 823 -38.43 29.79 -4.03
CA GLN A 823 -38.90 29.29 -5.32
C GLN A 823 -38.32 27.90 -5.62
N PRO A 824 -39.09 27.01 -6.29
CA PRO A 824 -38.60 25.71 -6.71
C PRO A 824 -37.32 25.83 -7.54
N LEU A 825 -36.26 25.13 -7.13
CA LEU A 825 -35.03 25.00 -7.91
C LEU A 825 -35.13 23.83 -8.89
N LEU A 826 -35.91 22.81 -8.56
CA LEU A 826 -35.99 21.56 -9.32
C LEU A 826 -37.24 21.45 -10.19
N ARG A 827 -37.04 20.88 -11.39
CA ARG A 827 -38.09 20.26 -12.22
C ARG A 827 -37.78 18.75 -12.29
N PRO A 828 -38.26 17.94 -11.35
CA PRO A 828 -37.89 16.53 -11.29
C PRO A 828 -38.48 15.76 -12.48
N THR A 829 -37.68 14.91 -13.10
CA THR A 829 -38.16 13.95 -14.10
C THR A 829 -38.03 12.52 -13.60
N LYS A 830 -39.04 11.70 -13.88
CA LYS A 830 -39.12 10.29 -13.55
C LYS A 830 -38.50 9.45 -14.67
N GLY A 831 -37.49 8.68 -14.30
CA GLY A 831 -36.93 7.61 -15.12
C GLY A 831 -37.27 6.24 -14.56
N ALA A 832 -38.09 5.49 -15.29
CA ALA A 832 -38.50 4.13 -14.96
C ALA A 832 -37.61 3.08 -15.62
N HIS A 833 -37.50 1.92 -14.98
CA HIS A 833 -36.78 0.74 -15.47
C HIS A 833 -37.60 -0.53 -15.22
N ALA A 834 -37.49 -1.47 -16.15
CA ALA A 834 -37.97 -2.84 -16.02
C ALA A 834 -36.78 -3.79 -15.83
N VAL A 835 -36.96 -4.82 -15.01
CA VAL A 835 -35.94 -5.82 -14.68
C VAL A 835 -36.41 -7.19 -15.16
N PHE A 836 -35.53 -7.90 -15.85
CA PHE A 836 -35.76 -9.24 -16.38
C PHE A 836 -34.71 -10.22 -15.84
N SER A 837 -35.04 -11.51 -15.78
CA SER A 837 -34.04 -12.56 -15.58
C SER A 837 -33.04 -12.56 -16.73
N GLY A 838 -31.75 -12.71 -16.44
CA GLY A 838 -30.72 -12.85 -17.46
C GLY A 838 -30.90 -14.09 -18.35
N GLU A 839 -31.64 -15.10 -17.89
CA GLU A 839 -32.01 -16.26 -18.72
C GLU A 839 -33.08 -15.91 -19.75
N ARG A 840 -34.05 -15.04 -19.38
CA ARG A 840 -35.15 -14.63 -20.24
C ARG A 840 -34.71 -13.63 -21.31
N VAL A 841 -33.77 -12.76 -20.95
CA VAL A 841 -33.16 -11.75 -21.84
C VAL A 841 -31.64 -11.83 -21.73
N PRO A 842 -31.01 -12.83 -22.39
CA PRO A 842 -29.57 -13.02 -22.30
C PRO A 842 -28.82 -11.96 -23.10
N LEU A 843 -28.02 -11.15 -22.41
CA LEU A 843 -27.18 -10.13 -23.02
C LEU A 843 -25.71 -10.32 -22.67
N SER A 844 -24.88 -10.37 -23.71
CA SER A 844 -23.41 -10.40 -23.56
C SER A 844 -22.81 -9.00 -23.33
N ARG A 845 -23.57 -7.94 -23.63
CA ARG A 845 -23.16 -6.53 -23.57
C ARG A 845 -24.37 -5.62 -23.49
N ALA A 846 -24.16 -4.35 -23.16
CA ALA A 846 -25.22 -3.35 -23.19
C ALA A 846 -25.56 -2.96 -24.64
N VAL A 847 -26.83 -2.63 -24.88
CA VAL A 847 -27.33 -2.16 -26.17
C VAL A 847 -28.00 -0.81 -25.99
N VAL A 848 -27.60 0.15 -26.81
CA VAL A 848 -28.19 1.49 -26.86
C VAL A 848 -29.24 1.50 -27.96
N MET A 849 -30.49 1.70 -27.56
CA MET A 849 -31.65 1.74 -28.44
C MET A 849 -32.20 3.16 -28.49
N VAL A 850 -32.89 3.49 -29.58
CA VAL A 850 -33.59 4.77 -29.73
C VAL A 850 -35.09 4.52 -29.59
N GLY A 851 -35.71 5.18 -28.62
CA GLY A 851 -37.14 5.07 -28.34
C GLY A 851 -37.99 5.55 -29.52
N ARG A 852 -39.06 4.81 -29.80
CA ARG A 852 -39.99 5.15 -30.89
C ARG A 852 -40.90 6.29 -30.44
N GLY A 853 -40.85 7.41 -31.17
CA GLY A 853 -41.72 8.57 -30.97
C GLY A 853 -40.98 9.84 -30.54
N ASP A 854 -39.97 9.73 -29.69
CA ASP A 854 -39.27 10.90 -29.11
C ASP A 854 -37.74 10.90 -29.29
N GLY A 855 -37.17 9.85 -29.91
CA GLY A 855 -35.74 9.79 -30.23
C GLY A 855 -34.81 9.64 -29.02
N ARG A 856 -35.31 9.30 -27.83
CA ARG A 856 -34.50 9.17 -26.62
C ARG A 856 -33.69 7.88 -26.58
N ALA A 857 -32.49 7.95 -25.99
CA ALA A 857 -31.66 6.77 -25.75
C ALA A 857 -32.24 5.91 -24.60
N ILE A 858 -32.51 4.65 -24.90
CA ILE A 858 -32.92 3.58 -23.98
C ILE A 858 -31.81 2.54 -23.94
N PHE A 859 -31.44 2.10 -22.76
CA PHE A 859 -30.41 1.11 -22.52
C PHE A 859 -31.05 -0.22 -22.15
N MET A 860 -30.59 -1.29 -22.80
CA MET A 860 -30.78 -2.65 -22.33
C MET A 860 -29.42 -3.16 -21.87
N LEU A 861 -29.22 -3.37 -20.57
CA LEU A 861 -27.91 -3.66 -19.99
C LEU A 861 -27.92 -4.92 -19.12
N PRO A 862 -26.84 -5.74 -19.17
CA PRO A 862 -26.61 -6.79 -18.19
C PRO A 862 -26.18 -6.18 -16.85
N TRP A 863 -26.82 -6.62 -15.76
CA TRP A 863 -26.58 -6.09 -14.41
C TRP A 863 -26.85 -7.15 -13.33
N LEU A 864 -25.82 -7.56 -12.57
CA LEU A 864 -25.92 -8.51 -11.44
C LEU A 864 -26.64 -9.85 -11.77
N GLY A 865 -26.49 -10.36 -12.99
CA GLY A 865 -27.19 -11.57 -13.45
C GLY A 865 -28.63 -11.34 -13.95
N TYR A 866 -29.07 -10.08 -13.94
CA TYR A 866 -30.32 -9.60 -14.50
C TYR A 866 -30.07 -8.79 -15.77
N THR A 867 -31.15 -8.47 -16.47
CA THR A 867 -31.14 -7.49 -17.56
C THR A 867 -32.02 -6.32 -17.18
N LEU A 868 -31.47 -5.11 -17.17
CA LEU A 868 -32.21 -3.87 -16.97
C LEU A 868 -32.56 -3.24 -18.30
N LEU A 869 -33.81 -2.83 -18.44
CA LEU A 869 -34.34 -2.10 -19.57
C LEU A 869 -34.81 -0.73 -19.09
N GLY A 870 -34.20 0.34 -19.59
CA GLY A 870 -34.58 1.69 -19.22
C GLY A 870 -33.71 2.76 -19.87
N THR A 871 -34.11 4.02 -19.88
CA THR A 871 -35.08 4.59 -18.95
C THR A 871 -36.02 5.56 -19.63
N THR A 872 -37.19 5.76 -19.03
CA THR A 872 -38.13 6.81 -19.42
C THR A 872 -37.65 8.18 -18.94
N ASP A 873 -38.31 9.26 -19.35
CA ASP A 873 -38.01 10.63 -18.89
C ASP A 873 -39.31 11.44 -18.90
N THR A 874 -40.13 11.28 -17.87
CA THR A 874 -41.44 11.94 -17.78
C THR A 874 -41.40 13.00 -16.69
N ASP A 875 -41.99 14.17 -16.92
CA ASP A 875 -42.11 15.17 -15.85
C ASP A 875 -42.88 14.57 -14.68
N PHE A 876 -42.41 14.86 -13.46
CA PHE A 876 -43.06 14.38 -12.24
C PHE A 876 -43.54 15.55 -11.38
N THR A 877 -44.75 15.42 -10.86
CA THR A 877 -45.34 16.34 -9.89
C THR A 877 -45.89 15.52 -8.73
N GLY A 878 -45.78 16.03 -7.51
CA GLY A 878 -46.20 15.32 -6.28
C GLY A 878 -45.04 15.05 -5.32
N ASP A 879 -45.27 14.21 -4.32
CA ASP A 879 -44.25 13.81 -3.36
C ASP A 879 -43.22 12.91 -4.05
N PRO A 880 -41.91 13.25 -4.02
CA PRO A 880 -40.88 12.40 -4.56
C PRO A 880 -40.85 10.95 -4.05
N SER A 881 -41.42 10.68 -2.87
CA SER A 881 -41.52 9.32 -2.29
C SER A 881 -42.46 8.39 -3.07
N GLU A 882 -43.43 8.95 -3.81
CA GLU A 882 -44.47 8.21 -4.53
C GLU A 882 -44.06 7.80 -5.96
N ALA A 883 -42.86 8.20 -6.40
CA ALA A 883 -42.37 7.92 -7.74
C ALA A 883 -42.20 6.41 -7.99
N THR A 884 -43.04 5.87 -8.88
CA THR A 884 -43.05 4.45 -9.26
C THR A 884 -43.16 4.27 -10.78
N ALA A 885 -42.72 3.11 -11.27
CA ALA A 885 -42.82 2.76 -12.69
C ALA A 885 -44.27 2.38 -13.02
N THR A 886 -44.90 3.19 -13.88
CA THR A 886 -46.30 3.03 -14.27
C THR A 886 -46.47 1.93 -15.33
N HIS A 887 -47.71 1.53 -15.60
CA HIS A 887 -47.98 0.58 -16.69
C HIS A 887 -47.56 1.14 -18.05
N GLU A 888 -47.82 2.42 -18.30
CA GLU A 888 -47.42 3.11 -19.54
C GLU A 888 -45.90 3.12 -19.73
N ASP A 889 -45.14 3.37 -18.66
CA ASP A 889 -43.68 3.28 -18.69
C ASP A 889 -43.21 1.89 -19.16
N LEU A 890 -43.84 0.81 -18.64
CA LEU A 890 -43.48 -0.56 -19.00
C LEU A 890 -43.83 -0.89 -20.45
N VAL A 891 -45.03 -0.51 -20.91
CA VAL A 891 -45.45 -0.74 -22.30
C VAL A 891 -44.47 -0.08 -23.26
N TYR A 892 -44.14 1.18 -23.04
CA TYR A 892 -43.19 1.92 -23.87
C TYR A 892 -41.80 1.25 -23.94
N LEU A 893 -41.29 0.78 -22.80
CA LEU A 893 -40.01 0.08 -22.73
C LEU A 893 -40.06 -1.26 -23.47
N LEU A 894 -41.11 -2.05 -23.24
CA LEU A 894 -41.30 -3.37 -23.86
C LEU A 894 -41.47 -3.27 -25.38
N GLU A 895 -42.25 -2.31 -25.87
CA GLU A 895 -42.41 -2.04 -27.30
C GLU A 895 -41.09 -1.67 -27.96
N THR A 896 -40.28 -0.85 -27.31
CA THR A 896 -38.94 -0.51 -27.79
C THR A 896 -38.05 -1.76 -27.83
N ALA A 897 -38.01 -2.54 -26.76
CA ALA A 897 -37.20 -3.75 -26.71
C ALA A 897 -37.61 -4.76 -27.80
N ASN A 898 -38.91 -5.03 -27.96
CA ASN A 898 -39.44 -5.95 -28.98
C ASN A 898 -39.21 -5.44 -30.41
N TYR A 899 -39.09 -4.13 -30.62
CA TYR A 899 -38.74 -3.60 -31.93
C TYR A 899 -37.29 -3.94 -32.31
N PHE A 900 -36.35 -3.77 -31.38
CA PHE A 900 -34.93 -4.10 -31.62
C PHE A 900 -34.67 -5.61 -31.52
N PHE A 901 -35.47 -6.34 -30.75
CA PHE A 901 -35.36 -7.78 -30.52
C PHE A 901 -36.71 -8.47 -30.71
N PRO A 902 -37.18 -8.62 -31.96
CA PRO A 902 -38.52 -9.17 -32.25
C PRO A 902 -38.74 -10.58 -31.70
N ASP A 903 -37.69 -11.39 -31.68
CA ASP A 903 -37.74 -12.77 -31.23
C ASP A 903 -37.94 -12.89 -29.70
N LEU A 904 -37.67 -11.83 -28.92
CA LEU A 904 -37.87 -11.86 -27.48
C LEU A 904 -39.35 -11.85 -27.10
N SER A 905 -40.22 -11.19 -27.87
CA SER A 905 -41.68 -11.09 -27.63
C SER A 905 -42.02 -10.85 -26.15
N LEU A 906 -41.37 -9.87 -25.52
CA LEU A 906 -41.52 -9.52 -24.11
C LEU A 906 -42.91 -8.98 -23.81
N THR A 907 -43.47 -9.43 -22.70
CA THR A 907 -44.77 -9.01 -22.16
C THR A 907 -44.61 -8.49 -20.74
N PRO A 908 -45.60 -7.79 -20.17
CA PRO A 908 -45.56 -7.38 -18.77
C PRO A 908 -45.38 -8.54 -17.77
N ALA A 909 -45.75 -9.77 -18.16
CA ALA A 909 -45.58 -10.96 -17.33
C ALA A 909 -44.11 -11.42 -17.21
N ASP A 910 -43.24 -11.00 -18.13
CA ASP A 910 -41.81 -11.31 -18.10
C ASP A 910 -41.01 -10.41 -17.13
N VAL A 911 -41.62 -9.33 -16.65
CA VAL A 911 -40.99 -8.34 -15.76
C VAL A 911 -40.96 -8.89 -14.33
N ILE A 912 -39.75 -9.19 -13.82
CA ILE A 912 -39.55 -9.72 -12.46
C ILE A 912 -39.39 -8.60 -11.42
N GLY A 913 -39.13 -7.37 -11.85
CA GLY A 913 -38.98 -6.21 -10.99
C GLY A 913 -39.11 -4.90 -11.76
N ARG A 914 -39.44 -3.82 -11.06
CA ARG A 914 -39.53 -2.47 -11.63
C ARG A 914 -39.19 -1.43 -10.59
N PHE A 915 -38.56 -0.34 -11.02
CA PHE A 915 -38.31 0.82 -10.16
C PHE A 915 -38.34 2.11 -10.98
N ALA A 916 -38.55 3.24 -10.30
CA ALA A 916 -38.45 4.55 -10.91
C ALA A 916 -37.70 5.52 -9.99
N GLY A 917 -36.71 6.20 -10.54
CA GLY A 917 -35.94 7.24 -9.86
C GLY A 917 -36.31 8.62 -10.36
N LEU A 918 -36.22 9.61 -9.48
CA LEU A 918 -36.36 11.02 -9.85
C LEU A 918 -35.00 11.64 -10.09
N ARG A 919 -34.86 12.31 -11.23
CA ARG A 919 -33.70 13.12 -11.58
C ARG A 919 -33.94 14.55 -11.11
N PRO A 920 -33.15 15.08 -10.18
CA PRO A 920 -33.28 16.46 -9.74
C PRO A 920 -32.63 17.40 -10.78
N LEU A 921 -33.35 17.64 -11.88
CA LEU A 921 -32.92 18.62 -12.90
C LEU A 921 -33.19 20.03 -12.40
N VAL A 922 -32.23 20.93 -12.62
CA VAL A 922 -32.33 22.35 -12.22
C VAL A 922 -33.11 23.09 -13.30
N ALA A 923 -34.14 23.85 -12.93
CA ALA A 923 -34.92 24.61 -13.91
C ALA A 923 -34.06 25.76 -14.51
N ASP A 924 -34.00 25.86 -15.84
CA ASP A 924 -33.48 27.05 -16.54
C ASP A 924 -34.65 28.02 -16.80
N GLU A 925 -34.46 29.32 -16.55
CA GLU A 925 -35.50 30.36 -16.76
C GLU A 925 -35.85 30.57 -18.26
N SER A 926 -35.20 29.88 -19.20
CA SER A 926 -35.23 30.21 -20.64
C SER A 926 -35.65 29.11 -21.61
N SER A 927 -36.16 27.94 -21.19
CA SER A 927 -36.61 26.92 -22.15
C SER A 927 -37.80 26.06 -21.71
N ASP A 928 -38.86 26.04 -22.53
CA ASP A 928 -40.06 25.21 -22.37
C ASP A 928 -39.84 23.74 -22.81
N VAL A 929 -38.65 23.38 -23.29
CA VAL A 929 -38.33 22.06 -23.88
C VAL A 929 -37.56 21.18 -22.87
N PRO A 930 -38.09 20.00 -22.48
CA PRO A 930 -37.46 19.11 -21.47
C PRO A 930 -36.04 18.62 -21.82
N SER A 931 -35.66 18.63 -23.11
CA SER A 931 -34.38 18.11 -23.58
C SER A 931 -33.20 19.10 -23.48
N ASP A 932 -33.46 20.39 -23.26
CA ASP A 932 -32.47 21.48 -23.29
C ASP A 932 -32.13 22.06 -21.91
N ILE A 933 -32.59 21.41 -20.83
CA ILE A 933 -32.26 21.84 -19.47
C ILE A 933 -30.77 21.56 -19.19
N SER A 934 -30.02 22.60 -18.80
CA SER A 934 -28.61 22.52 -18.42
C SER A 934 -28.38 21.36 -17.42
N ARG A 935 -27.68 20.32 -17.88
CA ARG A 935 -27.35 19.12 -17.09
C ARG A 935 -26.15 19.33 -16.16
N ARG A 936 -25.75 20.58 -15.93
CA ARG A 936 -24.74 20.95 -14.93
C ARG A 936 -25.34 20.84 -13.54
N TYR A 937 -24.55 20.39 -12.58
CA TYR A 937 -24.96 20.44 -11.18
C TYR A 937 -25.06 21.89 -10.72
N SER A 938 -25.93 22.16 -9.76
CA SER A 938 -26.07 23.48 -9.13
C SER A 938 -25.53 23.42 -7.72
N LEU A 939 -24.62 24.34 -7.41
CA LEU A 939 -24.05 24.55 -6.10
C LEU A 939 -24.30 26.01 -5.69
N THR A 940 -25.19 26.20 -4.73
CA THR A 940 -25.61 27.54 -4.28
C THR A 940 -25.51 27.67 -2.77
N GLN A 941 -25.29 28.89 -2.30
CA GLN A 941 -25.46 29.25 -0.90
C GLN A 941 -26.84 29.87 -0.73
N ASP A 942 -27.83 29.06 -0.34
CA ASP A 942 -29.18 29.54 -0.18
C ASP A 942 -29.28 30.57 0.94
N ALA A 943 -28.62 30.36 2.08
CA ALA A 943 -28.57 31.32 3.19
C ALA A 943 -27.18 31.30 3.86
N PRO A 944 -26.80 32.31 4.66
CA PRO A 944 -25.59 32.22 5.47
C PRO A 944 -25.61 30.93 6.30
N GLY A 945 -24.61 30.05 6.13
CA GLY A 945 -24.56 28.73 6.79
C GLY A 945 -25.31 27.58 6.10
N LEU A 946 -26.13 27.82 5.06
CA LEU A 946 -26.85 26.78 4.31
C LEU A 946 -26.39 26.74 2.84
N PHE A 947 -25.86 25.60 2.42
CA PHE A 947 -25.39 25.33 1.06
C PHE A 947 -26.23 24.21 0.44
N THR A 948 -26.65 24.35 -0.81
CA THR A 948 -27.41 23.31 -1.51
C THR A 948 -26.61 22.82 -2.72
N LEU A 949 -26.43 21.51 -2.78
CA LEU A 949 -25.86 20.79 -3.91
C LEU A 949 -26.95 19.91 -4.52
N THR A 950 -27.27 20.14 -5.79
CA THR A 950 -28.26 19.34 -6.52
C THR A 950 -27.87 19.09 -7.98
N GLY A 951 -28.52 18.11 -8.60
CA GLY A 951 -28.17 17.63 -9.93
C GLY A 951 -26.89 16.80 -9.96
N GLY A 952 -26.25 16.76 -11.13
CA GLY A 952 -25.03 16.01 -11.39
C GLY A 952 -25.23 14.53 -11.71
N LYS A 953 -24.14 13.77 -11.72
CA LYS A 953 -24.11 12.34 -12.08
C LYS A 953 -23.48 11.52 -10.96
N LEU A 954 -23.84 10.24 -10.93
CA LEU A 954 -23.14 9.24 -10.12
C LEU A 954 -21.63 9.24 -10.43
N THR A 955 -21.26 9.36 -11.72
CA THR A 955 -19.87 9.42 -12.18
C THR A 955 -19.07 10.57 -11.57
N THR A 956 -19.64 11.79 -11.51
CA THR A 956 -18.91 13.02 -11.13
C THR A 956 -19.07 13.39 -9.66
N ALA A 957 -19.77 12.58 -8.86
CA ALA A 957 -20.13 12.92 -7.48
C ALA A 957 -18.92 13.23 -6.58
N ARG A 958 -17.77 12.56 -6.78
CA ARG A 958 -16.54 12.84 -6.03
C ARG A 958 -16.00 14.24 -6.34
N ARG A 959 -15.95 14.64 -7.62
CA ARG A 959 -15.53 15.98 -8.01
C ARG A 959 -16.49 17.05 -7.48
N MET A 960 -17.80 16.81 -7.58
CA MET A 960 -18.81 17.72 -7.05
C MET A 960 -18.70 17.90 -5.53
N ALA A 961 -18.37 16.83 -4.80
CA ALA A 961 -18.14 16.91 -3.36
C ALA A 961 -16.92 17.78 -3.01
N GLU A 962 -15.84 17.64 -3.78
CA GLU A 962 -14.64 18.48 -3.64
C GLU A 962 -14.96 19.96 -3.84
N ASP A 963 -15.66 20.31 -4.92
CA ASP A 963 -16.08 21.69 -5.23
C ASP A 963 -17.03 22.25 -4.15
N THR A 964 -17.95 21.41 -3.66
CA THR A 964 -18.92 21.78 -2.61
C THR A 964 -18.21 22.10 -1.30
N LEU A 965 -17.29 21.21 -0.87
CA LEU A 965 -16.60 21.41 0.39
C LEU A 965 -15.64 22.60 0.32
N ASP A 966 -14.99 22.84 -0.81
CA ASP A 966 -14.14 24.02 -1.01
C ASP A 966 -14.95 25.33 -0.86
N LEU A 967 -16.17 25.38 -1.41
CA LEU A 967 -17.08 26.51 -1.22
C LEU A 967 -17.51 26.67 0.24
N VAL A 968 -17.88 25.58 0.91
CA VAL A 968 -18.30 25.57 2.32
C VAL A 968 -17.18 26.09 3.22
N LEU A 969 -15.96 25.55 3.07
CA LEU A 969 -14.81 25.95 3.88
C LEU A 969 -14.48 27.43 3.71
N LYS A 970 -14.49 27.92 2.47
CA LYS A 970 -14.25 29.32 2.15
C LYS A 970 -15.31 30.24 2.74
N SER A 971 -16.59 29.92 2.54
CA SER A 971 -17.72 30.79 2.89
C SER A 971 -18.01 30.78 4.38
N ALA A 972 -17.94 29.61 5.03
CA ALA A 972 -18.14 29.45 6.47
C ALA A 972 -16.86 29.74 7.30
N ARG A 973 -15.75 30.10 6.64
CA ARG A 973 -14.43 30.36 7.26
C ARG A 973 -13.97 29.21 8.17
N ILE A 974 -14.19 27.99 7.71
CA ILE A 974 -13.74 26.77 8.38
C ILE A 974 -12.36 26.42 7.84
N LYS A 975 -11.39 26.19 8.72
CA LYS A 975 -10.06 25.72 8.32
C LYS A 975 -10.04 24.20 8.37
N ALA A 976 -9.83 23.57 7.22
CA ALA A 976 -9.58 22.13 7.15
C ALA A 976 -8.09 21.82 7.40
N PRO A 977 -7.75 20.84 8.25
CA PRO A 977 -6.37 20.41 8.49
C PRO A 977 -5.63 19.89 7.24
N ARG A 978 -6.36 19.30 6.27
CA ARG A 978 -5.78 18.67 5.07
C ARG A 978 -6.48 19.14 3.79
N ARG A 979 -5.83 18.93 2.65
CA ARG A 979 -6.43 19.12 1.31
C ARG A 979 -7.21 17.88 0.87
N CYS A 980 -8.07 18.02 -0.13
CA CYS A 980 -8.75 16.89 -0.76
C CYS A 980 -7.74 15.88 -1.31
N TRP A 981 -7.93 14.60 -1.00
CA TRP A 981 -7.16 13.50 -1.58
C TRP A 981 -8.03 12.28 -1.90
N THR A 982 -9.36 12.47 -1.95
CA THR A 982 -10.37 11.45 -2.27
C THR A 982 -10.13 10.73 -3.59
N ALA A 983 -9.44 11.37 -4.55
CA ALA A 983 -9.09 10.81 -5.85
C ALA A 983 -7.92 9.80 -5.83
N ARG A 984 -7.24 9.63 -4.70
CA ARG A 984 -6.05 8.79 -4.55
C ARG A 984 -6.21 7.64 -3.56
N GLU A 985 -7.33 7.61 -2.84
CA GLU A 985 -7.59 6.61 -1.82
C GLU A 985 -8.68 5.65 -2.30
N SER A 986 -8.32 4.39 -2.49
CA SER A 986 -9.25 3.31 -2.84
C SER A 986 -10.34 3.15 -1.79
N LEU A 987 -11.55 2.79 -2.23
CA LEU A 987 -12.68 2.54 -1.33
C LEU A 987 -12.55 1.20 -0.59
N LEU A 988 -11.95 0.21 -1.26
CA LEU A 988 -11.83 -1.17 -0.82
C LEU A 988 -10.44 -1.73 -1.20
N ALA A 989 -10.05 -2.87 -0.64
CA ALA A 989 -8.82 -3.54 -1.00
C ALA A 989 -8.85 -3.98 -2.48
N SER A 990 -7.78 -3.70 -3.22
CA SER A 990 -7.73 -3.99 -4.65
C SER A 990 -7.43 -5.47 -4.90
N VAL A 991 -8.45 -6.23 -5.26
CA VAL A 991 -8.35 -7.66 -5.62
C VAL A 991 -8.94 -7.85 -7.02
N PRO A 992 -8.28 -8.60 -7.93
CA PRO A 992 -8.87 -8.94 -9.22
C PRO A 992 -10.23 -9.63 -9.04
N PHE A 993 -11.26 -9.20 -9.78
CA PHE A 993 -12.64 -9.65 -9.55
C PHE A 993 -12.79 -11.18 -9.61
N ASP A 994 -12.25 -11.84 -10.64
CA ASP A 994 -12.41 -13.29 -10.77
C ASP A 994 -11.64 -14.05 -9.67
N ALA A 995 -10.49 -13.53 -9.24
CA ALA A 995 -9.74 -14.07 -8.10
C ALA A 995 -10.54 -13.96 -6.80
N LEU A 996 -11.20 -12.82 -6.56
CA LEU A 996 -12.09 -12.65 -5.42
C LEU A 996 -13.26 -13.64 -5.47
N VAL A 997 -13.89 -13.85 -6.63
CA VAL A 997 -14.99 -14.82 -6.77
C VAL A 997 -14.54 -16.25 -6.45
N ASP A 998 -13.37 -16.65 -6.95
CA ASP A 998 -12.82 -17.98 -6.68
C ASP A 998 -12.43 -18.15 -5.21
N GLU A 999 -11.89 -17.10 -4.58
CA GLU A 999 -11.61 -17.07 -3.15
C GLU A 999 -12.89 -17.27 -2.31
N LEU A 1000 -13.97 -16.52 -2.60
CA LEU A 1000 -15.24 -16.63 -1.88
C LEU A 1000 -15.84 -18.05 -2.01
N LYS A 1001 -15.74 -18.66 -3.18
CA LYS A 1001 -16.20 -20.04 -3.43
C LYS A 1001 -15.37 -21.08 -2.69
N ALA A 1002 -14.07 -20.83 -2.51
CA ALA A 1002 -13.20 -21.73 -1.75
C ALA A 1002 -13.45 -21.64 -0.24
N ALA A 1003 -13.86 -20.46 0.25
CA ALA A 1003 -14.05 -20.19 1.68
C ALA A 1003 -15.37 -20.72 2.26
N ALA A 1004 -16.44 -20.86 1.46
CA ALA A 1004 -17.74 -21.38 1.92
C ALA A 1004 -18.51 -22.09 0.79
N PRO A 1005 -19.45 -23.00 1.12
CA PRO A 1005 -20.27 -23.71 0.12
C PRO A 1005 -21.35 -22.80 -0.51
N ILE A 1006 -20.91 -21.84 -1.32
CA ILE A 1006 -21.77 -20.88 -2.02
C ILE A 1006 -21.83 -21.17 -3.53
N SER A 1007 -22.96 -20.86 -4.16
CA SER A 1007 -23.10 -21.04 -5.61
C SER A 1007 -22.27 -19.99 -6.38
N PRO A 1008 -21.79 -20.29 -7.60
CA PRO A 1008 -21.03 -19.34 -8.41
C PRO A 1008 -21.76 -18.02 -8.64
N GLU A 1009 -23.08 -18.06 -8.79
CA GLU A 1009 -23.92 -16.87 -8.97
C GLU A 1009 -23.92 -16.01 -7.71
N SER A 1010 -24.04 -16.64 -6.53
CA SER A 1010 -24.06 -15.94 -5.24
C SER A 1010 -22.68 -15.35 -4.92
N ALA A 1011 -21.60 -16.07 -5.21
CA ALA A 1011 -20.23 -15.57 -5.05
C ALA A 1011 -19.95 -14.35 -5.93
N ARG A 1012 -20.35 -14.40 -7.22
CA ARG A 1012 -20.26 -13.25 -8.14
C ARG A 1012 -21.09 -12.07 -7.65
N PHE A 1013 -22.30 -12.33 -7.19
CA PHE A 1013 -23.18 -11.30 -6.65
C PHE A 1013 -22.57 -10.60 -5.44
N LEU A 1014 -22.03 -11.36 -4.47
CA LEU A 1014 -21.34 -10.80 -3.31
C LEU A 1014 -20.12 -9.97 -3.70
N ALA A 1015 -19.28 -10.48 -4.61
CA ALA A 1015 -18.11 -9.74 -5.08
C ALA A 1015 -18.48 -8.42 -5.76
N MET A 1016 -19.62 -8.36 -6.48
CA MET A 1016 -20.09 -7.13 -7.12
C MET A 1016 -20.73 -6.14 -6.14
N CYS A 1017 -21.39 -6.61 -5.08
CA CYS A 1017 -22.07 -5.75 -4.11
C CYS A 1017 -21.15 -5.27 -2.98
N TYR A 1018 -20.20 -6.10 -2.54
CA TYR A 1018 -19.37 -5.83 -1.36
C TYR A 1018 -17.88 -5.67 -1.70
N GLY A 1019 -17.45 -6.01 -2.92
CA GLY A 1019 -16.02 -6.05 -3.24
C GLY A 1019 -15.23 -6.91 -2.27
N SER A 1020 -14.05 -6.46 -1.83
CA SER A 1020 -13.24 -7.19 -0.85
C SER A 1020 -13.97 -7.44 0.49
N ASP A 1021 -14.97 -6.62 0.85
CA ASP A 1021 -15.76 -6.83 2.07
C ASP A 1021 -16.62 -8.10 2.00
N ALA A 1022 -16.82 -8.68 0.81
CA ALA A 1022 -17.52 -9.96 0.64
C ALA A 1022 -16.91 -11.09 1.50
N ARG A 1023 -15.61 -11.00 1.83
CA ARG A 1023 -14.92 -11.93 2.75
C ARG A 1023 -15.58 -11.94 4.12
N HIS A 1024 -16.02 -10.79 4.62
CA HIS A 1024 -16.69 -10.67 5.90
C HIS A 1024 -18.11 -11.24 5.85
N VAL A 1025 -18.81 -11.09 4.72
CA VAL A 1025 -20.12 -11.73 4.50
C VAL A 1025 -19.97 -13.26 4.50
N VAL A 1026 -18.93 -13.79 3.84
CA VAL A 1026 -18.64 -15.23 3.81
C VAL A 1026 -18.20 -15.75 5.18
N ARG A 1027 -17.43 -14.97 5.95
CA ARG A 1027 -17.02 -15.31 7.31
C ARG A 1027 -18.24 -15.60 8.22
N LEU A 1028 -19.31 -14.80 8.10
CA LEU A 1028 -20.56 -15.03 8.84
C LEU A 1028 -21.18 -16.41 8.52
N MET A 1029 -21.02 -16.91 7.31
CA MET A 1029 -21.52 -18.23 6.91
C MET A 1029 -20.65 -19.36 7.46
N VAL A 1030 -19.33 -19.14 7.57
CA VAL A 1030 -18.43 -20.10 8.19
C VAL A 1030 -18.72 -20.20 9.69
N GLU A 1031 -18.99 -19.06 10.34
CA GLU A 1031 -19.36 -19.00 11.76
C GLU A 1031 -20.76 -19.57 12.03
N ASN A 1032 -21.72 -19.36 11.11
CA ASN A 1032 -23.10 -19.83 11.22
C ASN A 1032 -23.58 -20.41 9.87
N PRO A 1033 -23.37 -21.71 9.61
CA PRO A 1033 -23.66 -22.35 8.31
C PRO A 1033 -25.06 -22.14 7.74
N PRO A 1034 -26.16 -22.13 8.53
CA PRO A 1034 -27.48 -21.72 8.05
C PRO A 1034 -27.56 -20.35 7.34
N LEU A 1035 -26.62 -19.43 7.59
CA LEU A 1035 -26.57 -18.14 6.90
C LEU A 1035 -26.13 -18.24 5.43
N ALA A 1036 -25.58 -19.39 5.00
CA ALA A 1036 -25.27 -19.69 3.60
C ALA A 1036 -26.51 -20.00 2.76
N GLU A 1037 -27.68 -20.20 3.38
CA GLU A 1037 -28.92 -20.42 2.66
C GLU A 1037 -29.36 -19.16 1.91
N ARG A 1038 -29.96 -19.36 0.73
CA ARG A 1038 -30.62 -18.28 -0.02
C ARG A 1038 -31.85 -17.79 0.75
N ILE A 1039 -32.13 -16.49 0.64
CA ILE A 1039 -33.34 -15.88 1.21
C ILE A 1039 -34.59 -16.52 0.60
N VAL A 1040 -34.59 -16.68 -0.73
CA VAL A 1040 -35.60 -17.41 -1.50
C VAL A 1040 -34.94 -18.15 -2.67
N PRO A 1041 -35.48 -19.30 -3.10
CA PRO A 1041 -34.99 -20.02 -4.28
C PRO A 1041 -34.97 -19.14 -5.54
N GLY A 1042 -34.03 -19.39 -6.46
CA GLY A 1042 -33.93 -18.65 -7.72
C GLY A 1042 -33.22 -17.28 -7.65
N HIS A 1043 -32.97 -16.74 -6.45
CA HIS A 1043 -32.22 -15.49 -6.29
C HIS A 1043 -30.81 -15.73 -5.71
N PRO A 1044 -29.80 -14.90 -6.05
CA PRO A 1044 -28.43 -15.05 -5.55
C PRO A 1044 -28.22 -14.51 -4.12
N HIS A 1045 -29.27 -13.99 -3.48
CA HIS A 1045 -29.20 -13.31 -2.19
C HIS A 1045 -29.16 -14.31 -1.04
N LEU A 1046 -28.24 -14.11 -0.10
CA LEU A 1046 -27.98 -15.02 1.02
C LEU A 1046 -28.39 -14.40 2.36
N ARG A 1047 -28.78 -15.23 3.33
CA ARG A 1047 -29.16 -14.77 4.68
C ARG A 1047 -28.03 -14.01 5.38
N ALA A 1048 -26.77 -14.38 5.14
CA ALA A 1048 -25.60 -13.69 5.69
C ALA A 1048 -25.55 -12.19 5.35
N GLN A 1049 -26.07 -11.78 4.19
CA GLN A 1049 -26.12 -10.36 3.81
C GLN A 1049 -27.01 -9.54 4.74
N VAL A 1050 -28.10 -10.14 5.26
CA VAL A 1050 -28.98 -9.49 6.22
C VAL A 1050 -28.23 -9.22 7.51
N VAL A 1051 -27.46 -10.20 8.00
CA VAL A 1051 -26.64 -10.07 9.21
C VAL A 1051 -25.50 -9.07 9.00
N PHE A 1052 -24.86 -9.08 7.83
CA PHE A 1052 -23.87 -8.05 7.48
C PHE A 1052 -24.49 -6.66 7.49
N GLY A 1053 -25.67 -6.48 6.88
CA GLY A 1053 -26.36 -5.20 6.84
C GLY A 1053 -26.76 -4.67 8.22
N LEU A 1054 -27.13 -5.55 9.15
CA LEU A 1054 -27.40 -5.20 10.55
C LEU A 1054 -26.15 -4.70 11.29
N ARG A 1055 -24.98 -5.25 10.96
CA ARG A 1055 -23.71 -4.95 11.66
C ARG A 1055 -22.94 -3.79 11.04
N HIS A 1056 -23.09 -3.56 9.73
CA HIS A 1056 -22.21 -2.70 8.94
C HIS A 1056 -22.92 -1.74 7.98
N GLU A 1057 -24.26 -1.71 7.93
CA GLU A 1057 -25.01 -0.87 6.95
C GLU A 1057 -26.29 -0.23 7.52
N LEU A 1058 -26.43 -0.19 8.86
CA LEU A 1058 -27.56 0.44 9.56
C LEU A 1058 -28.93 -0.09 9.17
N LEU A 1059 -29.02 -1.37 8.81
CA LEU A 1059 -30.29 -1.99 8.44
C LEU A 1059 -31.28 -1.97 9.61
N ALA A 1060 -32.43 -1.30 9.47
CA ALA A 1060 -33.39 -1.13 10.56
C ALA A 1060 -34.71 -1.88 10.35
N THR A 1061 -35.09 -2.17 9.10
CA THR A 1061 -36.33 -2.87 8.74
C THR A 1061 -36.09 -3.87 7.60
N PRO A 1062 -36.96 -4.89 7.42
CA PRO A 1062 -36.88 -5.77 6.26
C PRO A 1062 -36.98 -5.01 4.93
N GLY A 1063 -37.80 -3.95 4.90
CA GLY A 1063 -37.93 -3.06 3.75
C GLY A 1063 -36.61 -2.42 3.35
N ASP A 1064 -35.77 -2.00 4.31
CA ASP A 1064 -34.45 -1.44 4.01
C ASP A 1064 -33.58 -2.40 3.20
N PHE A 1065 -33.67 -3.71 3.46
CA PHE A 1065 -32.87 -4.72 2.78
C PHE A 1065 -33.42 -4.96 1.37
N LEU A 1066 -34.74 -5.10 1.27
CA LEU A 1066 -35.42 -5.37 0.01
C LEU A 1066 -35.34 -4.18 -0.96
N ASP A 1067 -35.40 -2.95 -0.45
CA ASP A 1067 -35.25 -1.75 -1.28
C ASP A 1067 -33.79 -1.59 -1.76
N HIS A 1068 -32.83 -1.97 -0.93
CA HIS A 1068 -31.41 -1.83 -1.24
C HIS A 1068 -30.92 -2.93 -2.22
N TYR A 1069 -31.15 -4.19 -1.87
CA TYR A 1069 -30.67 -5.37 -2.58
C TYR A 1069 -31.73 -6.02 -3.48
N GLY A 1070 -33.02 -5.81 -3.22
CA GLY A 1070 -34.08 -6.62 -3.81
C GLY A 1070 -34.58 -6.19 -5.20
N LYS A 1071 -33.86 -5.31 -5.89
CA LYS A 1071 -34.23 -4.76 -7.21
C LYS A 1071 -34.24 -5.80 -8.33
N GLY A 1072 -33.58 -6.95 -8.13
CA GLY A 1072 -33.66 -8.13 -9.00
C GLY A 1072 -34.93 -8.97 -8.84
N GLY A 1073 -36.03 -8.37 -8.37
CA GLY A 1073 -37.31 -9.04 -8.13
C GLY A 1073 -37.48 -9.65 -6.73
N LEU A 1074 -36.42 -9.73 -5.92
CA LEU A 1074 -36.48 -10.27 -4.56
C LEU A 1074 -37.54 -9.56 -3.69
N GLY A 1075 -37.68 -8.24 -3.84
CA GLY A 1075 -38.64 -7.44 -3.07
C GLY A 1075 -40.11 -7.78 -3.34
N VAL A 1076 -40.41 -8.42 -4.47
CA VAL A 1076 -41.75 -8.85 -4.85
C VAL A 1076 -41.93 -10.38 -4.81
N THR A 1077 -40.87 -11.12 -4.47
CA THR A 1077 -40.91 -12.59 -4.35
C THR A 1077 -41.61 -13.00 -3.05
N PRO A 1078 -42.66 -13.84 -3.10
CA PRO A 1078 -43.33 -14.33 -1.90
C PRO A 1078 -42.36 -14.98 -0.90
N GLY A 1079 -42.53 -14.68 0.39
CA GLY A 1079 -41.70 -15.22 1.48
C GLY A 1079 -40.34 -14.52 1.70
N ALA A 1080 -39.90 -13.63 0.80
CA ALA A 1080 -38.62 -12.92 0.97
C ALA A 1080 -38.63 -11.99 2.18
N ALA A 1081 -39.69 -11.17 2.33
CA ALA A 1081 -39.83 -10.26 3.46
C ALA A 1081 -39.91 -10.99 4.81
N GLU A 1082 -40.65 -12.11 4.86
CA GLU A 1082 -40.77 -12.95 6.06
C GLU A 1082 -39.43 -13.59 6.42
N CYS A 1083 -38.67 -14.08 5.43
CA CYS A 1083 -37.35 -14.65 5.66
C CYS A 1083 -36.37 -13.59 6.19
N VAL A 1084 -36.32 -12.40 5.58
CA VAL A 1084 -35.47 -11.29 6.05
C VAL A 1084 -35.87 -10.90 7.47
N ALA A 1085 -37.17 -10.74 7.76
CA ALA A 1085 -37.66 -10.40 9.09
C ALA A 1085 -37.25 -11.44 10.14
N ARG A 1086 -37.34 -12.73 9.81
CA ARG A 1086 -36.91 -13.82 10.69
C ARG A 1086 -35.41 -13.76 10.97
N VAL A 1087 -34.57 -13.64 9.94
CA VAL A 1087 -33.11 -13.54 10.10
C VAL A 1087 -32.75 -12.30 10.92
N MET A 1088 -33.44 -11.17 10.71
CA MET A 1088 -33.23 -9.98 11.52
C MET A 1088 -33.60 -10.19 12.99
N ALA A 1089 -34.72 -10.85 13.28
CA ALA A 1089 -35.15 -11.12 14.65
C ALA A 1089 -34.17 -12.07 15.39
N GLU A 1090 -33.60 -13.04 14.68
CA GLU A 1090 -32.62 -14.00 15.23
C GLU A 1090 -31.25 -13.38 15.53
N ASN A 1091 -30.93 -12.20 14.98
CA ASN A 1091 -29.57 -11.62 14.99
C ASN A 1091 -29.50 -10.14 15.45
N ARG A 1092 -30.58 -9.61 16.05
CA ARG A 1092 -30.65 -8.24 16.57
C ARG A 1092 -30.08 -8.08 17.97
#